data_AF-A0A8H7KE25-F1
#
_entry.id   AF-A0A8H7KE25-F1
#
_cell.length_a   1.000
_cell.length_b   1.000
_cell.length_c   1.000
_cell.angle_alpha   90.00
_cell.angle_beta   90.00
_cell.angle_gamma   90.00
#
_symmetry.space_group_name_H-M   'P 1'
#
loop_
_entity.id
_entity.type
_entity.pdbx_description
1 polymer ?
#
loop_
_entity_poly.entity_id
_entity_poly.type
_entity_poly.pdbx_seq_one_letter_code
_entity_poly.pdbx_strand_id
1 'polypeptide(L)'
;MADLDFAGKVAVVTGAAQGLGKKCAEVLASRGASVVVHDAQARANELTRLVDAITKNGGAAVANSDSILEGDKIIQAAVAAYGTVHILIDAANVTSQPKRFEEVDDAEWSGAIQRSIKGTYKITHAAWQKFRQQSYGRIINTSSAVALFGAAGQSVHSASSHSKVALTYTLAREGAKKNIFANVIVLPEEQTSLSSTATAIAYLVHQDNTKENGFVFEFSRGKAASLHRQRARGLLLRADATLTPGSILQRWHEVGNFDLSEYPSGPNKFLELQREGLKLPPNDKGVPISFQGTAVLVTGGGLGMSFFRSLLSSMSLGTSFLMVLFRLGEAYARHFASLGASVMINDISDASSVVDDIRRSGGTAACIIASAEDGEKNIQATVNAFGRIDVVINNAGILRDKAFHNMTEDMWDKVLSVHLGATYANSRAAWPYFLRQGYGRIINTTSVTGIYGQFGQANYAAAKSAIIGLTNALAQEGSSRNILVNVIAPNAGTNMTKSILSDDVAKMFDPAHVAPLLTALCSHLTPSTANGGLYEVGSGWFGQTRWEMLHSTTKAPLDTATGKEIAALLSGLKASTKAYPVSRKDHTQILSGQENSSLVTQKDVLGNISKAKAAISKGTRYSYTQRDLILYALSVGIPHTDLPHVFEGHQDFGALPVFGLIPFFNSHAPYEMSDIMSKYDQRLLLHVDQYLEIHSPISRSGTLTTFPTLIQVVDKGKDVVVVQGFTTVDDKKSKIFYNETTVLVRGGGGFGGISSFKTEAPQQPETNHLRDHLIMLLRRRRRRDKRRSIA
;
A
#
# COMPACT_ATOMS: atom_id res chain seq x y z
N MET A 1 -36.39 28.46 1.46
CA MET A 1 -35.12 28.25 2.19
C MET A 1 -34.14 27.65 1.21
N ALA A 2 -32.88 28.12 1.19
CA ALA A 2 -31.84 27.47 0.40
C ALA A 2 -31.65 26.03 0.92
N ASP A 3 -31.37 25.09 0.02
CA ASP A 3 -30.99 23.75 0.43
C ASP A 3 -29.67 23.80 1.23
N LEU A 4 -29.62 23.10 2.37
CA LEU A 4 -28.52 23.15 3.35
C LEU A 4 -28.20 24.58 3.82
N ASP A 5 -29.15 25.23 4.50
CA ASP A 5 -29.01 26.58 5.06
C ASP A 5 -28.05 26.63 6.27
N PHE A 6 -27.00 27.44 6.15
CA PHE A 6 -25.99 27.67 7.19
C PHE A 6 -26.15 29.01 7.91
N ALA A 7 -27.31 29.67 7.82
CA ALA A 7 -27.58 30.89 8.57
C ALA A 7 -27.22 30.74 10.06
N GLY A 8 -26.42 31.68 10.57
CA GLY A 8 -25.93 31.68 11.95
C GLY A 8 -24.81 30.66 12.24
N LYS A 9 -24.33 29.90 11.25
CA LYS A 9 -23.13 29.05 11.39
C LYS A 9 -21.88 29.83 11.01
N VAL A 10 -20.79 29.47 11.67
CA VAL A 10 -19.46 30.08 11.48
C VAL A 10 -18.48 28.98 11.13
N ALA A 11 -17.80 29.14 10.00
CA ALA A 11 -16.84 28.18 9.48
C ALA A 11 -15.43 28.77 9.46
N VAL A 12 -14.45 28.00 9.91
CA VAL A 12 -13.03 28.27 9.69
C VAL A 12 -12.54 27.31 8.64
N VAL A 13 -11.95 27.82 7.56
CA VAL A 13 -11.46 27.04 6.43
C VAL A 13 -9.98 27.34 6.23
N THR A 14 -9.12 26.34 6.46
CA THR A 14 -7.66 26.45 6.25
C THR A 14 -7.28 26.06 4.82
N GLY A 15 -6.17 26.60 4.30
CA GLY A 15 -5.78 26.40 2.90
C GLY A 15 -6.78 27.02 1.92
N ALA A 16 -7.42 28.11 2.33
CA ALA A 16 -8.56 28.70 1.61
C ALA A 16 -8.15 29.50 0.36
N ALA A 17 -6.87 29.79 0.13
CA ALA A 17 -6.46 30.58 -1.03
C ALA A 17 -6.71 29.85 -2.36
N GLN A 18 -6.72 28.51 -2.35
CA GLN A 18 -6.86 27.68 -3.55
C GLN A 18 -7.48 26.31 -3.28
N GLY A 19 -7.66 25.52 -4.34
CA GLY A 19 -8.04 24.11 -4.24
C GLY A 19 -9.37 23.87 -3.51
N LEU A 20 -9.42 22.78 -2.74
CA LEU A 20 -10.61 22.38 -2.00
C LEU A 20 -11.02 23.41 -0.94
N GLY A 21 -10.06 23.97 -0.20
CA GLY A 21 -10.33 24.97 0.84
C GLY A 21 -11.09 26.17 0.28
N LYS A 22 -10.62 26.73 -0.84
CA LYS A 22 -11.33 27.80 -1.55
C LYS A 22 -12.77 27.41 -1.91
N LYS A 23 -12.97 26.22 -2.47
CA LYS A 23 -14.30 25.73 -2.87
C LYS A 23 -15.23 25.51 -1.67
N CYS A 24 -14.74 24.99 -0.56
CA CYS A 24 -15.51 24.89 0.67
C CYS A 24 -15.91 26.26 1.21
N ALA A 25 -15.01 27.25 1.20
CA ALA A 25 -15.35 28.61 1.63
C ALA A 25 -16.45 29.25 0.76
N GLU A 26 -16.32 29.14 -0.57
CA GLU A 26 -17.33 29.63 -1.52
C GLU A 26 -18.70 28.97 -1.32
N VAL A 27 -18.75 27.64 -1.17
CA VAL A 27 -20.01 26.87 -1.01
C VAL A 27 -20.66 27.13 0.35
N LEU A 28 -19.89 27.19 1.43
CA LEU A 28 -20.45 27.47 2.76
C LEU A 28 -20.99 28.89 2.85
N ALA A 29 -20.26 29.87 2.32
CA ALA A 29 -20.69 31.27 2.33
C ALA A 29 -21.93 31.51 1.46
N SER A 30 -21.99 30.90 0.27
CA SER A 30 -23.18 31.02 -0.62
C SER A 30 -24.44 30.43 -0.02
N ARG A 31 -24.30 29.56 0.99
CA ARG A 31 -25.40 28.96 1.75
C ARG A 31 -25.60 29.61 3.12
N GLY A 32 -25.03 30.78 3.38
CA GLY A 32 -25.33 31.61 4.55
C GLY A 32 -24.37 31.46 5.74
N ALA A 33 -23.29 30.68 5.63
CA ALA A 33 -22.27 30.62 6.67
C ALA A 33 -21.43 31.91 6.70
N SER A 34 -21.04 32.35 7.89
CA SER A 34 -19.96 33.33 8.04
C SER A 34 -18.61 32.60 8.04
N VAL A 35 -17.67 33.01 7.18
CA VAL A 35 -16.45 32.23 6.93
C VAL A 35 -15.19 33.00 7.32
N VAL A 36 -14.29 32.35 8.07
CA VAL A 36 -12.89 32.77 8.17
C VAL A 36 -12.09 32.01 7.13
N VAL A 37 -11.56 32.72 6.14
CA VAL A 37 -10.68 32.15 5.12
C VAL A 37 -9.24 32.28 5.56
N HIS A 38 -8.63 31.16 5.91
CA HIS A 38 -7.27 31.09 6.44
C HIS A 38 -6.32 30.47 5.42
N ASP A 39 -5.18 31.13 5.20
CA ASP A 39 -4.04 30.55 4.50
C ASP A 39 -2.74 31.31 4.82
N ALA A 40 -1.84 30.68 5.56
CA ALA A 40 -0.56 31.27 5.96
C ALA A 40 0.47 31.37 4.80
N GLN A 41 0.22 30.67 3.69
CA GLN A 41 1.12 30.62 2.53
C GLN A 41 0.54 31.35 1.30
N ALA A 42 -0.64 31.97 1.44
CA ALA A 42 -1.26 32.75 0.38
C ALA A 42 -0.33 33.85 -0.13
N ARG A 43 -0.33 34.04 -1.46
CA ARG A 43 0.33 35.19 -2.06
C ARG A 43 -0.45 36.46 -1.72
N ALA A 44 0.22 37.61 -1.87
CA ALA A 44 -0.38 38.92 -1.60
C ALA A 44 -1.76 39.06 -2.28
N ASN A 45 -2.75 39.48 -1.49
CA ASN A 45 -4.13 39.73 -1.90
C ASN A 45 -4.97 38.50 -2.31
N GLU A 46 -4.46 37.26 -2.25
CA GLU A 46 -5.28 36.08 -2.62
C GLU A 46 -6.47 35.89 -1.68
N LEU A 47 -6.23 35.98 -0.36
CA LEU A 47 -7.31 35.90 0.63
C LEU A 47 -8.26 37.10 0.54
N THR A 48 -7.74 38.30 0.33
CA THR A 48 -8.56 39.51 0.17
C THR A 48 -9.49 39.38 -1.04
N ARG A 49 -8.99 38.91 -2.19
CA ARG A 49 -9.83 38.67 -3.37
C ARG A 49 -10.92 37.63 -3.12
N LEU A 50 -10.63 36.60 -2.33
CA LEU A 50 -11.63 35.61 -1.96
C LEU A 50 -12.71 36.21 -1.06
N VAL A 51 -12.31 37.01 -0.05
CA VAL A 51 -13.24 37.75 0.80
C VAL A 51 -14.13 38.67 -0.06
N ASP A 52 -13.53 39.50 -0.91
CA ASP A 52 -14.27 40.43 -1.79
C ASP A 52 -15.25 39.68 -2.70
N ALA A 53 -14.85 38.53 -3.25
CA ALA A 53 -15.71 37.71 -4.08
C ALA A 53 -16.89 37.13 -3.29
N ILE A 54 -16.66 36.66 -2.06
CA ILE A 54 -17.71 36.16 -1.18
C ILE A 54 -18.68 37.29 -0.81
N THR A 55 -18.17 38.45 -0.40
CA THR A 55 -18.97 39.62 -0.01
C THR A 55 -19.78 40.16 -1.18
N LYS A 56 -19.19 40.24 -2.38
CA LYS A 56 -19.90 40.66 -3.60
C LYS A 56 -21.08 39.73 -3.93
N ASN A 57 -20.97 38.46 -3.60
CA ASN A 57 -22.04 37.47 -3.77
C ASN A 57 -23.00 37.39 -2.57
N GLY A 58 -22.93 38.34 -1.63
CA GLY A 58 -23.85 38.45 -0.49
C GLY A 58 -23.47 37.59 0.73
N GLY A 59 -22.32 36.92 0.73
CA GLY A 59 -21.81 36.17 1.88
C GLY A 59 -20.99 37.00 2.86
N ALA A 60 -20.70 36.45 4.04
CA ALA A 60 -19.84 37.08 5.04
C ALA A 60 -18.50 36.34 5.14
N ALA A 61 -17.39 37.05 4.96
CA ALA A 61 -16.06 36.47 5.10
C ALA A 61 -15.04 37.45 5.71
N VAL A 62 -14.07 36.92 6.45
CA VAL A 62 -12.87 37.64 6.89
C VAL A 62 -11.62 36.80 6.61
N ALA A 63 -10.52 37.47 6.27
CA ALA A 63 -9.25 36.81 6.01
C ALA A 63 -8.41 36.64 7.29
N ASN A 64 -7.66 35.55 7.38
CA ASN A 64 -6.63 35.36 8.39
C ASN A 64 -5.37 34.74 7.75
N SER A 65 -4.19 35.23 8.14
CA SER A 65 -2.90 34.76 7.61
C SER A 65 -1.92 34.39 8.72
N ASP A 66 -2.40 34.24 9.97
CA ASP A 66 -1.57 33.78 11.08
C ASP A 66 -1.02 32.39 10.77
N SER A 67 0.10 32.03 11.42
CA SER A 67 0.67 30.71 11.28
C SER A 67 -0.34 29.64 11.71
N ILE A 68 -0.41 28.51 11.00
CA ILE A 68 -1.25 27.37 11.40
C ILE A 68 -0.85 26.81 12.79
N LEU A 69 0.37 27.10 13.25
CA LEU A 69 0.84 26.76 14.60
C LEU A 69 0.23 27.64 15.69
N GLU A 70 -0.35 28.78 15.31
CA GLU A 70 -1.08 29.73 16.16
C GLU A 70 -2.59 29.52 16.00
N GLY A 71 -3.02 28.25 16.06
CA GLY A 71 -4.42 27.86 15.86
C GLY A 71 -5.42 28.58 16.76
N ASP A 72 -4.99 29.02 17.95
CA ASP A 72 -5.76 29.88 18.85
C ASP A 72 -6.07 31.25 18.25
N LYS A 73 -5.11 31.90 17.58
CA LYS A 73 -5.32 33.18 16.89
C LYS A 73 -6.30 33.03 15.72
N ILE A 74 -6.20 31.94 14.97
CA ILE A 74 -7.10 31.66 13.85
C ILE A 74 -8.55 31.49 14.35
N ILE A 75 -8.75 30.73 15.42
CA ILE A 75 -10.08 30.59 16.03
C ILE A 75 -10.53 31.89 16.69
N GLN A 76 -9.62 32.67 17.27
CA GLN A 76 -9.93 33.97 17.84
C GLN A 76 -10.39 34.96 16.76
N ALA A 77 -9.89 34.89 15.53
CA ALA A 77 -10.40 35.68 14.42
C ALA A 77 -11.88 35.38 14.14
N ALA A 78 -12.29 34.11 14.20
CA ALA A 78 -13.71 33.72 14.07
C ALA A 78 -14.56 34.24 15.24
N VAL A 79 -14.04 34.14 16.46
CA VAL A 79 -14.72 34.64 17.66
C VAL A 79 -14.86 36.16 17.65
N ALA A 80 -13.83 36.89 17.22
CA ALA A 80 -13.85 38.34 17.15
C ALA A 80 -14.81 38.84 16.07
N ALA A 81 -14.84 38.20 14.90
CA ALA A 81 -15.70 38.60 13.79
C ALA A 81 -17.16 38.15 13.99
N TYR A 82 -17.38 36.96 14.54
CA TYR A 82 -18.68 36.27 14.49
C TYR A 82 -19.11 35.59 15.80
N GLY A 83 -18.36 35.80 16.90
CA GLY A 83 -18.71 35.34 18.25
C GLY A 83 -18.38 33.89 18.60
N THR A 84 -18.27 32.98 17.62
CA THR A 84 -17.97 31.56 17.84
C THR A 84 -17.40 30.86 16.59
N VAL A 85 -17.20 29.55 16.65
CA VAL A 85 -16.92 28.66 15.52
C VAL A 85 -17.79 27.41 15.62
N HIS A 86 -18.35 26.94 14.50
CA HIS A 86 -19.20 25.76 14.41
C HIS A 86 -18.61 24.66 13.51
N ILE A 87 -17.90 25.08 12.47
CA ILE A 87 -17.38 24.21 11.41
C ILE A 87 -15.88 24.49 11.27
N LEU A 88 -15.08 23.44 11.19
CA LEU A 88 -13.66 23.50 10.89
C LEU A 88 -13.37 22.62 9.67
N ILE A 89 -12.90 23.22 8.57
CA ILE A 89 -12.41 22.52 7.39
C ILE A 89 -10.89 22.66 7.37
N ASP A 90 -10.19 21.60 7.74
CA ASP A 90 -8.73 21.51 7.69
C ASP A 90 -8.26 21.00 6.32
N ALA A 91 -8.17 21.94 5.36
CA ALA A 91 -7.67 21.69 4.01
C ALA A 91 -6.25 22.20 3.76
N ALA A 92 -5.61 22.80 4.78
CA ALA A 92 -4.18 23.12 4.74
C ALA A 92 -3.36 21.83 4.75
N ASN A 93 -2.75 21.50 3.61
CA ASN A 93 -1.79 20.41 3.47
C ASN A 93 -0.46 20.95 2.99
N VAL A 94 0.64 20.37 3.50
CA VAL A 94 1.97 20.65 2.97
C VAL A 94 2.11 19.98 1.60
N THR A 95 2.20 20.78 0.56
CA THR A 95 2.63 20.33 -0.76
C THR A 95 4.15 20.40 -0.80
N SER A 96 4.81 19.27 -0.59
CA SER A 96 6.24 19.12 -0.88
C SER A 96 6.40 18.55 -2.28
N GLN A 97 7.41 19.04 -3.01
CA GLN A 97 7.80 18.41 -4.27
C GLN A 97 8.22 16.96 -3.98
N PRO A 98 7.87 15.99 -4.84
CA PRO A 98 8.35 14.63 -4.67
C PRO A 98 9.88 14.61 -4.61
N LYS A 99 10.44 14.06 -3.54
CA LYS A 99 11.88 13.91 -3.30
C LYS A 99 12.16 12.51 -2.80
N ARG A 100 13.23 11.88 -3.29
CA ARG A 100 13.63 10.57 -2.77
C ARG A 100 13.91 10.68 -1.28
N PHE A 101 13.71 9.60 -0.55
CA PHE A 101 13.85 9.58 0.90
C PHE A 101 15.28 9.95 1.33
N GLU A 102 16.31 9.56 0.56
CA GLU A 102 17.69 10.00 0.79
C GLU A 102 17.96 11.49 0.51
N GLU A 103 17.02 12.20 -0.10
CA GLU A 103 17.11 13.63 -0.45
C GLU A 103 16.26 14.51 0.48
N VAL A 104 15.38 13.91 1.30
CA VAL A 104 14.62 14.64 2.32
C VAL A 104 15.59 15.05 3.43
N ASP A 105 15.70 16.35 3.66
CA ASP A 105 16.45 16.91 4.78
C ASP A 105 15.58 17.04 6.05
N ASP A 106 16.24 17.10 7.20
CA ASP A 106 15.57 17.09 8.50
C ASP A 106 14.73 18.34 8.76
N ALA A 107 15.09 19.47 8.17
CA ALA A 107 14.38 20.74 8.32
C ALA A 107 13.07 20.73 7.51
N GLU A 108 13.09 20.16 6.30
CA GLU A 108 11.91 19.91 5.49
C GLU A 108 10.95 18.96 6.21
N TRP A 109 11.46 17.81 6.69
CA TRP A 109 10.67 16.85 7.45
C TRP A 109 10.03 17.52 8.67
N SER A 110 10.84 18.11 9.53
CA SER A 110 10.38 18.72 10.79
C SER A 110 9.39 19.85 10.53
N GLY A 111 9.68 20.74 9.58
CA GLY A 111 8.79 21.84 9.21
C GLY A 111 7.44 21.35 8.67
N ALA A 112 7.44 20.29 7.86
CA ALA A 112 6.21 19.70 7.33
C ALA A 112 5.38 19.00 8.40
N ILE A 113 6.00 18.24 9.30
CA ILE A 113 5.32 17.59 10.42
C ILE A 113 4.72 18.63 11.37
N GLN A 114 5.46 19.70 11.69
CA GLN A 114 4.96 20.81 12.50
C GLN A 114 3.74 21.46 11.83
N ARG A 115 3.83 21.87 10.57
CA ARG A 115 2.71 22.55 9.88
C ARG A 115 1.48 21.65 9.69
N SER A 116 1.67 20.40 9.25
CA SER A 116 0.56 19.52 8.88
C SER A 116 -0.04 18.72 10.03
N ILE A 117 0.75 18.30 11.01
CA ILE A 117 0.26 17.46 12.12
C ILE A 117 0.00 18.32 13.36
N LYS A 118 0.99 19.09 13.79
CA LYS A 118 0.83 19.97 14.95
C LYS A 118 -0.11 21.14 14.66
N GLY A 119 -0.06 21.72 13.45
CA GLY A 119 -1.02 22.74 13.02
C GLY A 119 -2.47 22.26 13.10
N THR A 120 -2.78 21.07 12.57
CA THR A 120 -4.10 20.45 12.69
C THR A 120 -4.51 20.26 14.16
N TYR A 121 -3.60 19.82 15.03
CA TYR A 121 -3.89 19.74 16.46
C TYR A 121 -4.20 21.11 17.07
N LYS A 122 -3.37 22.12 16.83
CA LYS A 122 -3.53 23.47 17.40
C LYS A 122 -4.87 24.08 17.05
N ILE A 123 -5.22 24.10 15.76
CA ILE A 123 -6.48 24.69 15.31
C ILE A 123 -7.69 23.88 15.75
N THR A 124 -7.60 22.54 15.71
CA THR A 124 -8.69 21.68 16.15
C THR A 124 -8.91 21.79 17.64
N HIS A 125 -7.84 21.82 18.45
CA HIS A 125 -7.90 21.95 19.91
C HIS A 125 -8.52 23.28 20.35
N ALA A 126 -8.15 24.38 19.69
CA ALA A 126 -8.77 25.69 19.92
C ALA A 126 -10.27 25.69 19.57
N ALA A 127 -10.66 25.13 18.41
CA ALA A 127 -12.06 25.02 18.00
C ALA A 127 -12.87 24.09 18.93
N TRP A 128 -12.23 23.02 19.42
CA TRP A 128 -12.85 21.99 20.25
C TRP A 128 -13.46 22.55 21.54
N GLN A 129 -12.83 23.56 22.14
CA GLN A 129 -13.37 24.20 23.34
C GLN A 129 -14.72 24.87 23.05
N LYS A 130 -14.84 25.58 21.92
CA LYS A 130 -16.11 26.20 21.48
C LYS A 130 -17.15 25.15 21.12
N PHE A 131 -16.76 24.12 20.38
CA PHE A 131 -17.65 23.02 20.02
C PHE A 131 -18.25 22.32 21.25
N ARG A 132 -17.44 22.09 22.29
CA ARG A 132 -17.91 21.50 23.55
C ARG A 132 -18.85 22.41 24.33
N GLN A 133 -18.56 23.71 24.39
CA GLN A 133 -19.38 24.70 25.09
C GLN A 133 -20.79 24.76 24.48
N GLN A 134 -20.87 24.77 23.16
CA GLN A 134 -22.15 24.86 22.44
C GLN A 134 -22.79 23.50 22.11
N SER A 135 -22.14 22.38 22.48
CA SER A 135 -22.57 21.01 22.15
C SER A 135 -22.93 20.82 20.67
N TYR A 136 -22.10 21.40 19.79
CA TYR A 136 -22.19 21.25 18.34
C TYR A 136 -20.83 21.56 17.71
N GLY A 137 -20.35 20.67 16.84
CA GLY A 137 -19.16 20.92 16.03
C GLY A 137 -19.10 20.00 14.81
N ARG A 138 -18.46 20.48 13.75
CA ARG A 138 -18.25 19.70 12.53
C ARG A 138 -16.81 19.90 12.06
N ILE A 139 -16.08 18.79 11.90
CA ILE A 139 -14.67 18.79 11.53
C ILE A 139 -14.51 17.98 10.25
N ILE A 140 -13.83 18.56 9.28
CA ILE A 140 -13.35 17.86 8.09
C ILE A 140 -11.85 17.96 8.06
N ASN A 141 -11.16 16.83 8.17
CA ASN A 141 -9.74 16.74 7.91
C ASN A 141 -9.53 16.22 6.49
N THR A 142 -8.51 16.71 5.80
CA THR A 142 -8.17 16.22 4.45
C THR A 142 -7.02 15.22 4.48
N SER A 143 -7.07 14.23 3.61
CA SER A 143 -6.00 13.25 3.36
C SER A 143 -5.89 13.00 1.85
N SER A 144 -5.11 12.00 1.41
CA SER A 144 -5.00 11.69 -0.02
C SER A 144 -4.77 10.21 -0.28
N ALA A 145 -5.03 9.75 -1.51
CA ALA A 145 -4.69 8.39 -1.93
C ALA A 145 -3.18 8.09 -1.76
N VAL A 146 -2.31 9.09 -1.94
CA VAL A 146 -0.87 9.01 -1.63
C VAL A 146 -0.59 8.72 -0.16
N ALA A 147 -1.38 9.26 0.75
CA ALA A 147 -1.27 8.91 2.15
C ALA A 147 -1.69 7.45 2.40
N LEU A 148 -2.83 7.04 1.83
CA LEU A 148 -3.44 5.74 2.11
C LEU A 148 -2.68 4.55 1.51
N PHE A 149 -2.05 4.72 0.35
CA PHE A 149 -1.41 3.63 -0.41
C PHE A 149 0.09 3.86 -0.68
N GLY A 150 0.60 5.06 -0.41
CA GLY A 150 2.00 5.41 -0.66
C GLY A 150 2.30 5.82 -2.10
N ALA A 151 3.41 6.54 -2.26
CA ALA A 151 4.07 6.79 -3.54
C ALA A 151 5.57 7.01 -3.28
N ALA A 152 6.41 6.59 -4.23
CA ALA A 152 7.84 6.88 -4.17
C ALA A 152 8.09 8.39 -4.13
N GLY A 153 9.01 8.82 -3.28
CA GLY A 153 9.37 10.22 -3.08
C GLY A 153 8.33 11.08 -2.37
N GLN A 154 7.34 10.48 -1.70
CA GLN A 154 6.25 11.18 -1.01
C GLN A 154 6.20 10.87 0.49
N SER A 155 7.33 10.49 1.10
CA SER A 155 7.42 10.07 2.50
C SER A 155 6.84 11.10 3.49
N VAL A 156 7.20 12.39 3.32
CA VAL A 156 6.71 13.50 4.13
C VAL A 156 5.18 13.64 4.02
N HIS A 157 4.67 13.75 2.79
CA HIS A 157 3.24 13.92 2.52
C HIS A 157 2.42 12.72 3.00
N SER A 158 2.90 11.50 2.73
CA SER A 158 2.21 10.28 3.16
C SER A 158 2.13 10.19 4.68
N ALA A 159 3.22 10.50 5.40
CA ALA A 159 3.21 10.51 6.86
C ALA A 159 2.26 11.58 7.42
N SER A 160 2.38 12.83 6.96
CA SER A 160 1.58 13.93 7.48
C SER A 160 0.09 13.77 7.20
N SER A 161 -0.27 13.38 5.98
CA SER A 161 -1.66 13.25 5.56
C SER A 161 -2.34 12.00 6.12
N HIS A 162 -1.61 10.90 6.36
CA HIS A 162 -2.20 9.71 6.99
C HIS A 162 -2.41 9.91 8.50
N SER A 163 -1.63 10.78 9.15
CA SER A 163 -1.81 11.12 10.58
C SER A 163 -3.24 11.56 10.93
N LYS A 164 -3.88 12.27 9.99
CA LYS A 164 -5.23 12.83 10.13
C LYS A 164 -6.30 11.74 10.17
N VAL A 165 -6.03 10.52 9.68
CA VAL A 165 -6.99 9.41 9.65
C VAL A 165 -7.37 8.97 11.06
N ALA A 166 -6.40 8.48 11.84
CA ALA A 166 -6.69 8.00 13.20
C ALA A 166 -6.96 9.13 14.20
N LEU A 167 -6.41 10.33 13.96
CA LEU A 167 -6.80 11.53 14.70
C LEU A 167 -8.30 11.77 14.55
N THR A 168 -8.83 11.70 13.33
CA THR A 168 -10.25 11.90 13.05
C THR A 168 -11.11 10.81 13.71
N TYR A 169 -10.71 9.54 13.62
CA TYR A 169 -11.42 8.46 14.33
C TYR A 169 -11.47 8.70 15.84
N THR A 170 -10.39 9.22 16.42
CA THR A 170 -10.33 9.58 17.84
C THR A 170 -11.28 10.72 18.15
N LEU A 171 -11.22 11.83 17.40
CA LEU A 171 -12.11 12.97 17.56
C LEU A 171 -13.58 12.58 17.41
N ALA A 172 -13.91 11.74 16.43
CA ALA A 172 -15.26 11.24 16.22
C ALA A 172 -15.82 10.52 17.46
N ARG A 173 -14.99 9.70 18.14
CA ARG A 173 -15.35 9.00 19.38
C ARG A 173 -15.48 9.95 20.57
N GLU A 174 -14.52 10.86 20.74
CA GLU A 174 -14.53 11.83 21.86
C GLU A 174 -15.69 12.83 21.75
N GLY A 175 -16.01 13.23 20.52
CA GLY A 175 -16.96 14.28 20.19
C GLY A 175 -18.42 13.83 20.15
N ALA A 176 -18.69 12.54 19.97
CA ALA A 176 -20.04 12.01 19.72
C ALA A 176 -21.07 12.45 20.79
N LYS A 177 -20.70 12.38 22.08
CA LYS A 177 -21.59 12.79 23.20
C LYS A 177 -21.89 14.29 23.24
N LYS A 178 -21.15 15.10 22.49
CA LYS A 178 -21.30 16.55 22.38
C LYS A 178 -21.76 16.99 20.99
N ASN A 179 -22.28 16.06 20.17
CA ASN A 179 -22.68 16.33 18.79
C ASN A 179 -21.56 17.01 17.99
N ILE A 180 -20.32 16.57 18.23
CA ILE A 180 -19.14 16.98 17.46
C ILE A 180 -18.78 15.83 16.55
N PHE A 181 -18.94 16.02 15.25
CA PHE A 181 -18.64 15.01 14.24
C PHE A 181 -17.36 15.36 13.50
N ALA A 182 -16.56 14.34 13.18
CA ALA A 182 -15.31 14.48 12.48
C ALA A 182 -15.20 13.43 11.37
N ASN A 183 -14.90 13.84 10.13
CA ASN A 183 -14.69 12.93 9.00
C ASN A 183 -13.43 13.31 8.21
N VAL A 184 -12.91 12.35 7.44
CA VAL A 184 -11.78 12.56 6.54
C VAL A 184 -12.27 12.62 5.10
N ILE A 185 -11.72 13.56 4.34
CA ILE A 185 -11.88 13.63 2.88
C ILE A 185 -10.56 13.28 2.21
N VAL A 186 -10.55 12.21 1.44
CA VAL A 186 -9.47 11.89 0.50
C VAL A 186 -9.62 12.82 -0.69
N LEU A 187 -8.60 13.64 -0.95
CA LEU A 187 -8.63 14.58 -2.06
C LEU A 187 -8.65 13.84 -3.40
N PRO A 188 -9.57 14.20 -4.32
CA PRO A 188 -9.59 13.62 -5.66
C PRO A 188 -8.36 14.07 -6.46
N GLU A 189 -7.83 13.19 -7.33
CA GLU A 189 -6.71 13.55 -8.22
C GLU A 189 -7.15 14.57 -9.30
N GLU A 190 -8.43 14.60 -9.68
CA GLU A 190 -8.98 15.52 -10.68
C GLU A 190 -9.45 16.86 -10.07
N GLN A 191 -8.84 17.98 -10.47
CA GLN A 191 -9.25 19.32 -10.00
C GLN A 191 -10.72 19.67 -10.30
N THR A 192 -11.27 19.13 -11.39
CA THR A 192 -12.68 19.35 -11.75
C THR A 192 -13.68 18.77 -10.76
N SER A 193 -13.23 17.89 -9.87
CA SER A 193 -14.09 17.29 -8.84
C SER A 193 -14.16 18.13 -7.56
N LEU A 194 -13.35 19.17 -7.41
CA LEU A 194 -13.25 19.93 -6.15
C LEU A 194 -14.56 20.65 -5.77
N SER A 195 -15.30 21.16 -6.74
CA SER A 195 -16.63 21.78 -6.49
C SER A 195 -17.61 20.73 -5.96
N SER A 196 -17.68 19.57 -6.60
CA SER A 196 -18.52 18.43 -6.21
C SER A 196 -18.18 17.95 -4.80
N THR A 197 -16.89 17.84 -4.49
CA THR A 197 -16.40 17.48 -3.16
C THR A 197 -16.79 18.54 -2.13
N ALA A 198 -16.68 19.84 -2.44
CA ALA A 198 -17.08 20.91 -1.54
C ALA A 198 -18.59 20.90 -1.24
N THR A 199 -19.43 20.61 -2.23
CA THR A 199 -20.89 20.46 -2.04
C THR A 199 -21.22 19.26 -1.15
N ALA A 200 -20.53 18.14 -1.31
CA ALA A 200 -20.67 16.97 -0.43
C ALA A 200 -20.18 17.25 1.00
N ILE A 201 -19.07 17.97 1.14
CA ILE A 201 -18.56 18.44 2.44
C ILE A 201 -19.59 19.32 3.14
N ALA A 202 -20.26 20.22 2.42
CA ALA A 202 -21.31 21.04 2.99
C ALA A 202 -22.39 20.16 3.65
N TYR A 203 -22.85 19.08 3.00
CA TYR A 203 -23.76 18.14 3.66
C TYR A 203 -23.17 17.52 4.94
N LEU A 204 -21.92 17.04 4.89
CA LEU A 204 -21.27 16.41 6.03
C LEU A 204 -21.12 17.34 7.25
N VAL A 205 -20.97 18.65 7.01
CA VAL A 205 -20.86 19.68 8.07
C VAL A 205 -22.18 20.40 8.36
N HIS A 206 -23.28 19.98 7.75
CA HIS A 206 -24.60 20.51 8.07
C HIS A 206 -25.17 19.83 9.32
N GLN A 207 -26.14 20.47 9.96
CA GLN A 207 -26.84 19.92 11.13
C GLN A 207 -27.71 18.69 10.78
N ASP A 208 -28.15 18.57 9.53
CA ASP A 208 -28.93 17.42 9.04
C ASP A 208 -28.09 16.14 8.94
N ASN A 209 -26.76 16.25 8.87
CA ASN A 209 -25.90 15.09 9.08
C ASN A 209 -25.97 14.67 10.55
N THR A 210 -26.63 13.54 10.77
CA THR A 210 -26.85 12.90 12.08
C THR A 210 -26.15 11.54 12.20
N LYS A 211 -25.49 11.07 11.14
CA LYS A 211 -24.99 9.69 11.04
C LYS A 211 -23.51 9.60 10.68
N GLU A 212 -23.05 10.45 9.76
CA GLU A 212 -21.71 10.34 9.20
C GLU A 212 -20.70 10.99 10.15
N ASN A 213 -20.08 10.15 10.97
CA ASN A 213 -19.05 10.51 11.94
C ASN A 213 -17.98 9.42 12.03
N GLY A 214 -16.71 9.79 11.89
CA GLY A 214 -15.58 8.86 11.90
C GLY A 214 -15.35 8.12 10.59
N PHE A 215 -15.82 8.66 9.47
CA PHE A 215 -15.67 8.05 8.15
C PHE A 215 -14.52 8.66 7.35
N VAL A 216 -14.02 7.90 6.37
CA VAL A 216 -13.11 8.36 5.33
C VAL A 216 -13.86 8.30 4.00
N PHE A 217 -14.08 9.46 3.39
CA PHE A 217 -14.81 9.58 2.13
C PHE A 217 -13.93 10.11 1.00
N GLU A 218 -14.32 9.77 -0.22
CA GLU A 218 -13.89 10.47 -1.42
C GLU A 218 -15.11 10.81 -2.27
N PHE A 219 -15.09 11.97 -2.91
CA PHE A 219 -16.16 12.41 -3.79
C PHE A 219 -15.56 12.84 -5.13
N SER A 220 -16.16 12.36 -6.21
CA SER A 220 -15.75 12.73 -7.57
C SER A 220 -16.93 12.69 -8.51
N ARG A 221 -17.21 13.78 -9.25
CA ARG A 221 -18.17 13.87 -10.37
C ARG A 221 -19.40 12.93 -10.26
N GLY A 222 -20.28 13.17 -9.28
CA GLY A 222 -21.50 12.36 -9.09
C GLY A 222 -21.29 11.02 -8.37
N LYS A 223 -20.11 10.79 -7.79
CA LYS A 223 -19.77 9.55 -7.08
C LYS A 223 -19.31 9.86 -5.67
N ALA A 224 -19.60 8.92 -4.77
CA ALA A 224 -19.03 8.86 -3.45
C ALA A 224 -18.34 7.52 -3.26
N ALA A 225 -17.23 7.52 -2.56
CA ALA A 225 -16.64 6.32 -1.99
C ALA A 225 -16.44 6.50 -0.49
N SER A 226 -16.54 5.40 0.25
CA SER A 226 -16.10 5.34 1.64
C SER A 226 -15.06 4.24 1.79
N LEU A 227 -14.00 4.54 2.54
CA LEU A 227 -12.90 3.62 2.80
C LEU A 227 -12.93 3.18 4.26
N HIS A 228 -12.82 1.86 4.46
CA HIS A 228 -12.87 1.21 5.75
C HIS A 228 -11.70 0.24 5.90
N ARG A 229 -11.21 0.08 7.12
CA ARG A 229 -10.22 -0.95 7.41
C ARG A 229 -10.91 -2.30 7.55
N GLN A 230 -10.54 -3.23 6.67
CA GLN A 230 -10.93 -4.63 6.75
C GLN A 230 -9.78 -5.42 7.36
N ARG A 231 -10.08 -6.27 8.34
CA ARG A 231 -9.11 -7.16 8.99
C ARG A 231 -9.31 -8.59 8.50
N ALA A 232 -8.22 -9.24 8.10
CA ALA A 232 -8.23 -10.65 7.71
C ALA A 232 -8.65 -11.52 8.90
N ARG A 233 -9.15 -12.73 8.61
CA ARG A 233 -9.35 -13.76 9.65
C ARG A 233 -8.05 -14.02 10.42
N GLY A 234 -6.94 -13.98 9.68
CA GLY A 234 -5.59 -14.18 10.20
C GLY A 234 -5.28 -15.64 10.49
N LEU A 235 -3.98 -15.90 10.63
CA LEU A 235 -3.42 -17.19 11.00
C LEU A 235 -3.39 -17.29 12.53
N LEU A 236 -4.00 -18.34 13.09
CA LEU A 236 -3.86 -18.69 14.50
C LEU A 236 -2.95 -19.91 14.66
N LEU A 237 -1.92 -19.75 15.47
CA LEU A 237 -0.96 -20.78 15.85
C LEU A 237 -0.92 -20.93 17.37
N ARG A 238 -0.41 -22.06 17.83
CA ARG A 238 -0.22 -22.30 19.27
C ARG A 238 0.84 -21.35 19.81
N ALA A 239 0.49 -20.56 20.81
CA ALA A 239 1.37 -19.56 21.42
C ALA A 239 2.29 -20.18 22.48
N ASP A 240 3.29 -20.93 22.03
CA ASP A 240 4.32 -21.54 22.90
C ASP A 240 5.69 -21.63 22.19
N ALA A 241 6.64 -22.37 22.76
CA ALA A 241 7.99 -22.53 22.22
C ALA A 241 8.07 -23.13 20.80
N THR A 242 6.98 -23.70 20.28
CA THR A 242 6.93 -24.21 18.89
C THR A 242 6.59 -23.12 17.88
N LEU A 243 6.14 -21.95 18.33
CA LEU A 243 5.87 -20.80 17.47
C LEU A 243 7.18 -20.22 16.94
N THR A 244 7.42 -20.41 15.65
CA THR A 244 8.67 -20.02 14.98
C THR A 244 8.33 -19.12 13.78
N PRO A 245 9.30 -18.36 13.23
CA PRO A 245 9.02 -17.61 12.02
C PRO A 245 8.76 -18.54 10.83
N GLY A 246 9.38 -19.73 10.79
CA GLY A 246 9.13 -20.76 9.77
C GLY A 246 7.69 -21.29 9.80
N SER A 247 7.11 -21.50 10.99
CA SER A 247 5.70 -21.91 11.14
C SER A 247 4.72 -20.89 10.57
N ILE A 248 5.06 -19.60 10.65
CA ILE A 248 4.25 -18.52 10.06
C ILE A 248 4.42 -18.51 8.53
N LEU A 249 5.65 -18.57 8.02
CA LEU A 249 5.93 -18.50 6.58
C LEU A 249 5.29 -19.65 5.79
N GLN A 250 5.31 -20.87 6.33
CA GLN A 250 4.69 -22.03 5.70
C GLN A 250 3.19 -21.84 5.48
N ARG A 251 2.53 -21.06 6.34
CA ARG A 251 1.09 -20.78 6.31
C ARG A 251 0.79 -19.30 6.03
N TRP A 252 1.70 -18.61 5.34
CA TRP A 252 1.60 -17.17 5.10
C TRP A 252 0.31 -16.73 4.42
N HIS A 253 -0.21 -17.57 3.51
CA HIS A 253 -1.47 -17.30 2.79
C HIS A 253 -2.68 -17.10 3.71
N GLU A 254 -2.64 -17.61 4.96
CA GLU A 254 -3.70 -17.42 5.95
C GLU A 254 -3.63 -16.07 6.67
N VAL A 255 -2.43 -15.47 6.79
CA VAL A 255 -2.23 -14.16 7.43
C VAL A 255 -3.05 -13.08 6.72
N GLY A 256 -3.12 -13.16 5.39
CA GLY A 256 -3.88 -12.26 4.51
C GLY A 256 -5.18 -12.86 3.97
N ASN A 257 -5.78 -13.86 4.64
CA ASN A 257 -7.05 -14.44 4.18
C ASN A 257 -8.25 -13.57 4.60
N PHE A 258 -8.92 -12.97 3.61
CA PHE A 258 -10.08 -12.08 3.78
C PHE A 258 -11.43 -12.74 3.50
N ASP A 259 -11.51 -14.07 3.29
CA ASP A 259 -12.77 -14.78 3.02
C ASP A 259 -13.74 -14.74 4.22
N LEU A 260 -13.19 -14.62 5.44
CA LEU A 260 -13.92 -14.45 6.69
C LEU A 260 -13.42 -13.20 7.43
N SER A 261 -13.44 -12.07 6.75
CA SER A 261 -12.94 -10.79 7.27
C SER A 261 -13.83 -10.16 8.33
N GLU A 262 -13.23 -9.29 9.15
CA GLU A 262 -13.93 -8.44 10.11
C GLU A 262 -13.81 -6.95 9.75
N TYR A 263 -14.73 -6.13 10.27
CA TYR A 263 -14.71 -4.66 10.20
C TYR A 263 -14.55 -4.08 11.61
N PRO A 264 -13.32 -4.12 12.16
CA PRO A 264 -13.10 -3.78 13.55
C PRO A 264 -13.19 -2.27 13.83
N SER A 265 -13.64 -1.95 15.03
CA SER A 265 -13.51 -0.63 15.65
C SER A 265 -12.45 -0.61 16.76
N GLY A 266 -11.67 -1.69 16.92
CA GLY A 266 -10.71 -1.84 18.01
C GLY A 266 -9.87 -3.11 17.90
N PRO A 267 -9.11 -3.44 18.95
CA PRO A 267 -8.27 -4.63 18.97
C PRO A 267 -9.08 -5.91 18.75
N ASN A 268 -8.41 -6.94 18.24
CA ASN A 268 -9.00 -8.27 18.17
C ASN A 268 -9.25 -8.84 19.58
N LYS A 269 -10.03 -9.90 19.69
CA LYS A 269 -10.34 -10.60 20.93
C LYS A 269 -9.18 -11.51 21.34
N PHE A 270 -8.01 -10.91 21.59
CA PHE A 270 -6.76 -11.66 21.79
C PHE A 270 -6.81 -12.64 22.97
N LEU A 271 -7.62 -12.36 24.01
CA LEU A 271 -7.82 -13.30 25.10
C LEU A 271 -8.55 -14.59 24.65
N GLU A 272 -9.56 -14.46 23.77
CA GLU A 272 -10.25 -15.61 23.19
C GLU A 272 -9.33 -16.35 22.22
N LEU A 273 -8.66 -15.62 21.33
CA LEU A 273 -7.69 -16.17 20.38
C LEU A 273 -6.60 -16.98 21.07
N GLN A 274 -6.11 -16.50 22.20
CA GLN A 274 -5.13 -17.22 23.00
C GLN A 274 -5.65 -18.55 23.53
N ARG A 275 -6.84 -18.53 24.13
CA ARG A 275 -7.47 -19.74 24.68
C ARG A 275 -7.71 -20.77 23.59
N GLU A 276 -8.13 -20.33 22.40
CA GLU A 276 -8.28 -21.21 21.24
C GLU A 276 -6.93 -21.70 20.71
N GLY A 277 -5.92 -20.83 20.63
CA GLY A 277 -4.57 -21.17 20.18
C GLY A 277 -3.90 -22.24 21.05
N LEU A 278 -4.09 -22.20 22.37
CA LEU A 278 -3.54 -23.21 23.30
C LEU A 278 -4.16 -24.60 23.13
N LYS A 279 -5.35 -24.71 22.52
CA LYS A 279 -5.99 -25.99 22.19
C LYS A 279 -5.42 -26.63 20.91
N LEU A 280 -4.71 -25.85 20.09
CA LEU A 280 -4.09 -26.35 18.87
C LEU A 280 -2.93 -27.32 19.20
N PRO A 281 -2.61 -28.26 18.29
CA PRO A 281 -1.41 -29.07 18.43
C PRO A 281 -0.13 -28.21 18.38
N PRO A 282 1.03 -28.73 18.81
CA PRO A 282 2.32 -28.10 18.59
C PRO A 282 2.50 -27.67 17.12
N ASN A 283 3.08 -26.50 16.88
CA ASN A 283 3.24 -25.98 15.52
C ASN A 283 4.34 -26.75 14.78
N ASP A 284 4.13 -27.01 13.47
CA ASP A 284 5.22 -27.38 12.58
C ASP A 284 6.21 -26.21 12.53
N LYS A 285 7.51 -26.50 12.71
CA LYS A 285 8.56 -25.47 12.75
C LYS A 285 8.78 -24.81 11.39
N GLY A 286 8.34 -25.44 10.31
CA GLY A 286 8.55 -24.96 8.95
C GLY A 286 10.03 -24.84 8.58
N VAL A 287 10.33 -24.00 7.59
CA VAL A 287 11.71 -23.81 7.11
C VAL A 287 12.53 -23.05 8.15
N PRO A 288 13.71 -23.56 8.57
CA PRO A 288 14.59 -22.84 9.48
C PRO A 288 15.03 -21.49 8.90
N ILE A 289 14.98 -20.44 9.72
CA ILE A 289 15.46 -19.11 9.37
C ILE A 289 16.76 -18.84 10.11
N SER A 290 17.73 -18.26 9.40
CA SER A 290 18.98 -17.78 9.98
C SER A 290 19.20 -16.32 9.60
N PHE A 291 19.73 -15.57 10.56
CA PHE A 291 20.20 -14.19 10.44
C PHE A 291 21.73 -14.10 10.66
N GLN A 292 22.44 -15.21 10.45
CA GLN A 292 23.90 -15.21 10.54
C GLN A 292 24.49 -14.16 9.57
N GLY A 293 25.33 -13.28 10.11
CA GLY A 293 25.94 -12.18 9.34
C GLY A 293 25.00 -11.00 9.06
N THR A 294 23.80 -10.98 9.66
CA THR A 294 22.87 -9.84 9.65
C THR A 294 23.08 -8.96 10.88
N ALA A 295 23.18 -7.65 10.68
CA ALA A 295 23.16 -6.68 11.77
C ALA A 295 21.79 -6.01 11.92
N VAL A 296 21.29 -5.95 13.15
CA VAL A 296 19.93 -5.50 13.48
C VAL A 296 20.01 -4.37 14.51
N LEU A 297 19.33 -3.25 14.26
CA LEU A 297 19.06 -2.23 15.27
C LEU A 297 17.64 -2.44 15.83
N VAL A 298 17.51 -2.50 17.15
CA VAL A 298 16.21 -2.51 17.85
C VAL A 298 16.14 -1.32 18.81
N THR A 299 15.17 -0.43 18.58
CA THR A 299 14.94 0.75 19.43
C THR A 299 13.92 0.47 20.54
N GLY A 300 14.15 1.03 21.73
CA GLY A 300 13.34 0.76 22.92
C GLY A 300 13.47 -0.70 23.40
N GLY A 301 14.68 -1.24 23.33
CA GLY A 301 14.98 -2.63 23.71
C GLY A 301 15.60 -2.78 25.11
N GLY A 302 15.79 -1.68 25.84
CA GLY A 302 16.30 -1.69 27.20
C GLY A 302 15.18 -1.89 28.22
N LEU A 303 15.54 -2.46 29.37
CA LEU A 303 14.76 -2.28 30.58
C LEU A 303 15.22 -0.98 31.26
N GLY A 304 14.29 -0.21 31.81
CA GLY A 304 14.60 0.77 32.86
C GLY A 304 15.03 0.09 34.18
N MET A 305 16.03 -0.80 34.16
CA MET A 305 16.50 -1.54 35.35
C MET A 305 17.04 -0.62 36.45
N SER A 306 17.56 0.57 36.10
CA SER A 306 17.99 1.58 37.09
C SER A 306 16.80 2.17 37.87
N PHE A 307 15.69 2.48 37.18
CA PHE A 307 14.43 2.91 37.81
C PHE A 307 13.81 1.79 38.67
N PHE A 308 13.97 0.53 38.22
CA PHE A 308 13.44 -0.65 38.89
C PHE A 308 14.22 -1.02 40.17
N ARG A 309 15.55 -0.88 40.18
CA ARG A 309 16.38 -1.04 41.40
C ARG A 309 16.07 0.01 42.46
N SER A 310 15.79 1.26 42.05
CA SER A 310 15.31 2.31 42.96
C SER A 310 13.96 1.94 43.58
N LEU A 311 13.04 1.37 42.79
CA LEU A 311 11.71 0.96 43.26
C LEU A 311 11.76 -0.27 44.20
N LEU A 312 12.62 -1.25 43.89
CA LEU A 312 12.84 -2.45 44.71
C LEU A 312 13.42 -2.14 46.10
N SER A 313 14.16 -1.04 46.25
CA SER A 313 14.63 -0.58 47.56
C SER A 313 13.52 -0.06 48.48
N SER A 314 12.29 0.12 47.97
CA SER A 314 11.19 0.80 48.67
C SER A 314 9.95 -0.05 48.96
N MET A 315 9.85 -1.31 48.51
CA MET A 315 8.64 -2.13 48.70
C MET A 315 8.92 -3.62 48.94
N SER A 316 8.33 -4.18 50.01
CA SER A 316 8.39 -5.62 50.37
C SER A 316 7.24 -6.43 49.74
N LEU A 317 7.11 -6.44 48.41
CA LEU A 317 6.21 -7.36 47.72
C LEU A 317 6.99 -8.36 46.87
N GLY A 318 6.50 -9.61 46.84
CA GLY A 318 7.17 -10.79 46.31
C GLY A 318 7.79 -10.61 44.93
N THR A 319 9.06 -11.02 44.82
CA THR A 319 9.99 -10.83 43.71
C THR A 319 9.56 -11.45 42.38
N SER A 320 8.57 -12.34 42.37
CA SER A 320 8.03 -12.99 41.16
C SER A 320 6.85 -12.23 40.53
N PHE A 321 6.27 -11.26 41.24
CA PHE A 321 5.04 -10.52 40.87
C PHE A 321 5.26 -9.43 39.81
N LEU A 322 6.53 -9.05 39.56
CA LEU A 322 6.88 -7.88 38.75
C LEU A 322 7.63 -8.24 37.45
N MET A 323 7.74 -9.54 37.12
CA MET A 323 8.58 -10.02 36.01
C MET A 323 7.84 -10.16 34.65
N VAL A 324 6.50 -10.11 34.61
CA VAL A 324 5.69 -10.58 33.46
C VAL A 324 5.18 -9.47 32.53
N LEU A 325 5.42 -8.18 32.81
CA LEU A 325 4.73 -7.07 32.13
C LEU A 325 5.63 -6.15 31.29
N PHE A 326 6.62 -6.69 30.57
CA PHE A 326 7.64 -5.86 29.94
C PHE A 326 8.22 -6.52 28.67
N ARG A 327 8.77 -5.72 27.75
CA ARG A 327 9.85 -6.10 26.79
C ARG A 327 9.48 -6.49 25.35
N LEU A 328 8.68 -5.72 24.62
CA LEU A 328 8.58 -5.94 23.14
C LEU A 328 9.94 -5.80 22.46
N GLY A 329 10.63 -4.67 22.65
CA GLY A 329 11.94 -4.44 22.02
C GLY A 329 12.99 -5.48 22.45
N GLU A 330 13.03 -5.85 23.71
CA GLU A 330 13.96 -6.89 24.15
C GLU A 330 13.57 -8.29 23.63
N ALA A 331 12.29 -8.66 23.60
CA ALA A 331 11.87 -9.94 23.02
C ALA A 331 12.27 -10.02 21.55
N TYR A 332 12.17 -8.90 20.81
CA TYR A 332 12.65 -8.81 19.44
C TYR A 332 14.17 -9.01 19.38
N ALA A 333 14.93 -8.30 20.22
CA ALA A 333 16.39 -8.40 20.26
C ALA A 333 16.85 -9.84 20.56
N ARG A 334 16.27 -10.49 21.58
CA ARG A 334 16.55 -11.89 21.91
C ARG A 334 16.20 -12.84 20.79
N HIS A 335 15.04 -12.65 20.14
CA HIS A 335 14.61 -13.52 19.07
C HIS A 335 15.54 -13.41 17.84
N PHE A 336 15.91 -12.19 17.42
CA PHE A 336 16.91 -11.99 16.37
C PHE A 336 18.27 -12.61 16.72
N ALA A 337 18.77 -12.39 17.94
CA ALA A 337 20.05 -12.95 18.39
C ALA A 337 20.03 -14.49 18.43
N SER A 338 18.90 -15.09 18.85
CA SER A 338 18.73 -16.55 18.87
C SER A 338 18.75 -17.19 17.48
N LEU A 339 18.49 -16.40 16.43
CA LEU A 339 18.56 -16.81 15.03
C LEU A 339 19.89 -16.42 14.36
N GLY A 340 20.89 -15.94 15.13
CA GLY A 340 22.25 -15.66 14.66
C GLY A 340 22.53 -14.21 14.27
N ALA A 341 21.60 -13.27 14.49
CA ALA A 341 21.84 -11.86 14.22
C ALA A 341 22.83 -11.23 15.22
N SER A 342 23.58 -10.22 14.75
CA SER A 342 24.27 -9.28 15.62
C SER A 342 23.33 -8.11 15.95
N VAL A 343 22.99 -7.93 17.22
CA VAL A 343 21.90 -7.02 17.61
C VAL A 343 22.41 -5.81 18.39
N MET A 344 22.11 -4.61 17.89
CA MET A 344 22.29 -3.35 18.60
C MET A 344 20.98 -3.00 19.32
N ILE A 345 21.05 -2.88 20.64
CA ILE A 345 19.92 -2.52 21.49
C ILE A 345 20.05 -1.03 21.82
N ASN A 346 19.17 -0.21 21.24
CA ASN A 346 19.03 1.21 21.61
C ASN A 346 17.99 1.37 22.72
N ASP A 347 18.33 2.15 23.74
CA ASP A 347 17.39 2.65 24.74
C ASP A 347 17.92 3.94 25.38
N ILE A 348 17.04 4.71 26.01
CA ILE A 348 17.43 5.87 26.83
C ILE A 348 18.02 5.44 28.18
N SER A 349 17.75 4.20 28.60
CA SER A 349 18.28 3.57 29.80
C SER A 349 19.36 2.55 29.46
N ASP A 350 20.15 2.16 30.46
CA ASP A 350 21.16 1.11 30.30
C ASP A 350 20.51 -0.26 30.01
N ALA A 351 20.86 -0.85 28.86
CA ALA A 351 20.39 -2.16 28.41
C ALA A 351 21.44 -3.29 28.56
N SER A 352 22.53 -3.05 29.28
CA SER A 352 23.67 -3.98 29.42
C SER A 352 23.25 -5.36 29.94
N SER A 353 22.27 -5.44 30.84
CA SER A 353 21.78 -6.74 31.33
C SER A 353 21.21 -7.63 30.21
N VAL A 354 20.51 -7.03 29.24
CA VAL A 354 19.95 -7.76 28.10
C VAL A 354 21.05 -8.24 27.17
N VAL A 355 22.06 -7.38 26.94
CA VAL A 355 23.25 -7.70 26.16
C VAL A 355 24.02 -8.87 26.79
N ASP A 356 24.25 -8.81 28.10
CA ASP A 356 24.96 -9.85 28.85
C ASP A 356 24.24 -11.19 28.79
N ASP A 357 22.91 -11.18 28.92
CA ASP A 357 22.12 -12.41 28.79
C ASP A 357 22.20 -12.98 27.37
N ILE A 358 22.09 -12.14 26.33
CA ILE A 358 22.21 -12.60 24.93
C ILE A 358 23.60 -13.22 24.69
N ARG A 359 24.66 -12.58 25.19
CA ARG A 359 26.03 -13.08 25.08
C ARG A 359 26.23 -14.39 25.85
N ARG A 360 25.65 -14.50 27.05
CA ARG A 360 25.67 -15.74 27.86
C ARG A 360 24.97 -16.90 27.15
N SER A 361 23.93 -16.61 26.35
CA SER A 361 23.26 -17.58 25.49
C SER A 361 23.98 -17.85 24.15
N GLY A 362 25.18 -17.30 23.94
CA GLY A 362 25.99 -17.50 22.73
C GLY A 362 25.65 -16.58 21.56
N GLY A 363 24.78 -15.58 21.76
CA GLY A 363 24.43 -14.58 20.75
C GLY A 363 25.39 -13.39 20.71
N THR A 364 25.28 -12.56 19.66
CA THR A 364 26.06 -11.33 19.52
C THR A 364 25.16 -10.12 19.76
N ALA A 365 25.48 -9.31 20.77
CA ALA A 365 24.76 -8.08 21.06
C ALA A 365 25.69 -6.97 21.57
N ALA A 366 25.25 -5.73 21.37
CA ALA A 366 25.79 -4.51 21.97
C ALA A 366 24.61 -3.60 22.33
N CYS A 367 24.85 -2.61 23.20
CA CYS A 367 23.84 -1.58 23.48
C CYS A 367 24.40 -0.18 23.23
N ILE A 368 23.48 0.73 22.93
CA ILE A 368 23.73 2.17 22.87
C ILE A 368 22.71 2.87 23.75
N ILE A 369 23.21 3.69 24.68
CA ILE A 369 22.39 4.57 25.51
C ILE A 369 22.26 5.92 24.79
N ALA A 370 21.13 6.11 24.12
CA ALA A 370 20.84 7.31 23.33
C ALA A 370 19.33 7.46 23.09
N SER A 371 18.88 8.67 22.75
CA SER A 371 17.50 8.82 22.28
C SER A 371 17.30 8.04 20.99
N ALA A 372 16.13 7.43 20.82
CA ALA A 372 15.76 6.87 19.53
C ALA A 372 15.66 7.97 18.45
N GLU A 373 15.50 9.23 18.84
CA GLU A 373 15.52 10.39 17.95
C GLU A 373 16.91 10.64 17.33
N ASP A 374 17.98 10.16 17.96
CA ASP A 374 19.37 10.31 17.49
C ASP A 374 19.71 9.28 16.39
N GLY A 375 18.95 9.28 15.29
CA GLY A 375 19.01 8.26 14.24
C GLY A 375 20.42 8.01 13.69
N GLU A 376 21.16 9.06 13.35
CA GLU A 376 22.54 8.95 12.86
C GLU A 376 23.45 8.27 13.89
N LYS A 377 23.36 8.68 15.15
CA LYS A 377 24.14 8.11 16.26
C LYS A 377 23.84 6.63 16.44
N ASN A 378 22.57 6.25 16.40
CA ASN A 378 22.11 4.86 16.57
C ASN A 378 22.58 3.96 15.43
N ILE A 379 22.46 4.43 14.18
CA ILE A 379 22.92 3.68 13.00
C ILE A 379 24.45 3.60 12.97
N GLN A 380 25.16 4.70 13.23
CA GLN A 380 26.63 4.71 13.24
C GLN A 380 27.19 3.80 14.33
N ALA A 381 26.60 3.78 15.52
CA ALA A 381 27.01 2.85 16.57
C ALA A 381 26.82 1.39 16.15
N THR A 382 25.72 1.08 15.44
CA THR A 382 25.46 -0.27 14.93
C THR A 382 26.50 -0.68 13.89
N VAL A 383 26.79 0.20 12.93
CA VAL A 383 27.80 -0.03 11.89
C VAL A 383 29.21 -0.13 12.50
N ASN A 384 29.55 0.69 13.49
CA ASN A 384 30.84 0.60 14.18
C ASN A 384 30.99 -0.73 14.95
N ALA A 385 29.91 -1.22 15.56
CA ALA A 385 29.94 -2.45 16.33
C ALA A 385 29.99 -3.72 15.44
N PHE A 386 29.28 -3.72 14.31
CA PHE A 386 29.06 -4.95 13.52
C PHE A 386 29.48 -4.86 12.04
N GLY A 387 30.01 -3.70 11.61
CA GLY A 387 30.46 -3.44 10.24
C GLY A 387 29.37 -3.18 9.22
N ARG A 388 28.08 -3.33 9.58
CA ARG A 388 26.93 -3.18 8.67
C ARG A 388 25.62 -2.90 9.42
N ILE A 389 24.55 -2.62 8.67
CA ILE A 389 23.17 -2.54 9.15
C ILE A 389 22.25 -3.13 8.08
N ASP A 390 21.39 -4.07 8.45
CA ASP A 390 20.51 -4.79 7.51
C ASP A 390 19.04 -4.67 7.89
N VAL A 391 18.75 -4.58 9.19
CA VAL A 391 17.40 -4.54 9.74
C VAL A 391 17.27 -3.40 10.75
N VAL A 392 16.23 -2.59 10.62
CA VAL A 392 15.86 -1.58 11.62
C VAL A 392 14.46 -1.89 12.17
N ILE A 393 14.37 -2.07 13.49
CA ILE A 393 13.12 -2.23 14.23
C ILE A 393 12.83 -0.93 15.00
N ASN A 394 11.91 -0.14 14.45
CA ASN A 394 11.42 1.10 15.06
C ASN A 394 10.30 0.78 16.05
N ASN A 395 10.67 0.54 17.32
CA ASN A 395 9.77 0.12 18.39
C ASN A 395 9.70 1.11 19.57
N ALA A 396 10.66 2.04 19.70
CA ALA A 396 10.66 3.04 20.78
C ALA A 396 9.31 3.79 20.89
N GLY A 397 8.92 4.11 22.13
CA GLY A 397 7.61 4.69 22.38
C GLY A 397 7.33 5.14 23.81
N ILE A 398 6.39 6.07 23.94
CA ILE A 398 5.89 6.60 25.21
C ILE A 398 4.38 6.85 25.12
N LEU A 399 3.69 7.01 26.25
CA LEU A 399 2.31 7.52 26.27
C LEU A 399 2.19 8.81 27.05
N ARG A 400 1.26 9.66 26.59
CA ARG A 400 0.79 10.87 27.25
C ARG A 400 -0.71 10.95 27.02
N ASP A 401 -1.44 9.99 27.60
CA ASP A 401 -2.87 9.84 27.42
C ASP A 401 -3.64 10.94 28.13
N LYS A 402 -4.57 11.57 27.41
CA LYS A 402 -5.47 12.59 27.94
C LYS A 402 -6.64 12.79 26.98
N ALA A 403 -7.83 13.02 27.53
CA ALA A 403 -8.95 13.51 26.72
C ALA A 403 -8.53 14.76 25.94
N PHE A 404 -8.96 14.88 24.68
CA PHE A 404 -8.43 15.85 23.72
C PHE A 404 -8.43 17.29 24.25
N HIS A 405 -9.52 17.71 24.91
CA HIS A 405 -9.66 19.04 25.50
C HIS A 405 -8.65 19.37 26.62
N ASN A 406 -8.05 18.37 27.25
CA ASN A 406 -7.06 18.52 28.32
C ASN A 406 -5.64 18.16 27.85
N MET A 407 -5.48 17.75 26.59
CA MET A 407 -4.19 17.42 26.01
C MET A 407 -3.39 18.70 25.78
N THR A 408 -2.19 18.78 26.34
CA THR A 408 -1.29 19.93 26.19
C THR A 408 -0.37 19.74 24.99
N GLU A 409 0.22 20.85 24.54
CA GLU A 409 1.20 20.84 23.46
C GLU A 409 2.44 20.02 23.79
N ASP A 410 2.97 20.10 25.02
CA ASP A 410 4.10 19.28 25.46
C ASP A 410 3.79 17.77 25.37
N MET A 411 2.57 17.37 25.74
CA MET A 411 2.11 15.98 25.60
C MET A 411 2.00 15.56 24.14
N TRP A 412 1.60 16.47 23.26
CA TRP A 412 1.50 16.24 21.82
C TRP A 412 2.88 16.09 21.18
N ASP A 413 3.77 17.04 21.42
CA ASP A 413 5.10 17.13 20.82
C ASP A 413 5.98 15.95 21.23
N LYS A 414 6.01 15.59 22.52
CA LYS A 414 6.79 14.44 23.02
C LYS A 414 6.37 13.13 22.37
N VAL A 415 5.05 12.91 22.21
CA VAL A 415 4.54 11.68 21.59
C VAL A 415 4.90 11.65 20.10
N LEU A 416 4.76 12.76 19.38
CA LEU A 416 5.14 12.82 17.97
C LEU A 416 6.63 12.63 17.73
N SER A 417 7.50 13.29 18.51
CA SER A 417 8.95 13.20 18.25
C SER A 417 9.48 11.80 18.56
N VAL A 418 9.08 11.18 19.69
CA VAL A 418 9.52 9.81 20.04
C VAL A 418 8.96 8.75 19.09
N HIS A 419 7.73 8.89 18.60
CA HIS A 419 7.15 7.87 17.73
C HIS A 419 7.46 8.10 16.26
N LEU A 420 7.02 9.23 15.71
CA LEU A 420 7.15 9.52 14.29
C LEU A 420 8.55 10.06 13.97
N GLY A 421 9.06 10.98 14.79
CA GLY A 421 10.39 11.57 14.62
C GLY A 421 11.51 10.53 14.70
N ALA A 422 11.52 9.69 15.74
CA ALA A 422 12.50 8.61 15.86
C ALA A 422 12.40 7.57 14.75
N THR A 423 11.17 7.19 14.34
CA THR A 423 10.97 6.26 13.21
C THR A 423 11.60 6.82 11.94
N TYR A 424 11.35 8.10 11.64
CA TYR A 424 11.97 8.78 10.52
C TYR A 424 13.50 8.81 10.65
N ALA A 425 14.03 9.29 11.78
CA ALA A 425 15.46 9.51 11.96
C ALA A 425 16.28 8.22 11.77
N ASN A 426 15.86 7.11 12.39
CA ASN A 426 16.56 5.82 12.23
C ASN A 426 16.42 5.26 10.81
N SER A 427 15.23 5.34 10.21
CA SER A 427 15.03 4.88 8.82
C SER A 427 15.84 5.72 7.84
N ARG A 428 15.88 7.04 8.01
CA ARG A 428 16.60 8.00 7.17
C ARG A 428 18.10 7.80 7.24
N ALA A 429 18.64 7.55 8.43
CA ALA A 429 20.06 7.27 8.64
C ALA A 429 20.47 5.88 8.10
N ALA A 430 19.59 4.88 8.17
CA ALA A 430 19.85 3.54 7.63
C ALA A 430 19.76 3.48 6.10
N TRP A 431 18.90 4.30 5.49
CA TRP A 431 18.55 4.22 4.07
C TRP A 431 19.75 4.21 3.10
N PRO A 432 20.77 5.07 3.24
CA PRO A 432 21.93 5.04 2.35
C PRO A 432 22.72 3.74 2.41
N TYR A 433 22.76 3.06 3.57
CA TYR A 433 23.39 1.74 3.70
C TYR A 433 22.60 0.70 2.93
N PHE A 434 21.27 0.69 3.09
CA PHE A 434 20.38 -0.22 2.38
C PHE A 434 20.44 -0.06 0.86
N LEU A 435 20.51 1.18 0.36
CA LEU A 435 20.66 1.47 -1.07
C LEU A 435 21.98 0.94 -1.62
N ARG A 436 23.10 1.15 -0.91
CA ARG A 436 24.43 0.68 -1.36
C ARG A 436 24.52 -0.84 -1.41
N GLN A 437 23.90 -1.55 -0.47
CA GLN A 437 23.96 -3.01 -0.40
C GLN A 437 22.87 -3.74 -1.20
N GLY A 438 21.84 -3.02 -1.69
CA GLY A 438 20.72 -3.63 -2.40
C GLY A 438 19.90 -4.59 -1.52
N TYR A 439 19.82 -4.30 -0.23
CA TYR A 439 19.08 -5.09 0.76
C TYR A 439 18.72 -4.21 1.96
N GLY A 440 17.50 -4.32 2.48
CA GLY A 440 17.15 -3.72 3.76
C GLY A 440 15.80 -4.22 4.26
N ARG A 441 15.62 -4.27 5.58
CA ARG A 441 14.33 -4.60 6.20
C ARG A 441 14.02 -3.58 7.27
N ILE A 442 12.85 -2.96 7.20
CA ILE A 442 12.38 -2.04 8.22
C ILE A 442 11.05 -2.56 8.75
N ILE A 443 10.96 -2.71 10.07
CA ILE A 443 9.70 -2.94 10.76
C ILE A 443 9.39 -1.72 11.61
N ASN A 444 8.29 -1.07 11.29
CA ASN A 444 7.76 0.03 12.06
C ASN A 444 6.65 -0.45 13.00
N THR A 445 6.57 0.15 14.19
CA THR A 445 5.54 -0.21 15.18
C THR A 445 4.43 0.84 15.18
N THR A 446 3.25 0.48 14.66
CA THR A 446 2.01 1.24 14.85
C THR A 446 1.24 0.74 16.08
N SER A 447 -0.07 0.94 16.15
CA SER A 447 -0.95 0.35 17.15
C SER A 447 -2.37 0.24 16.61
N VAL A 448 -3.22 -0.54 17.27
CA VAL A 448 -4.67 -0.55 17.01
C VAL A 448 -5.27 0.86 17.14
N THR A 449 -4.75 1.71 18.03
CA THR A 449 -5.11 3.13 18.15
C THR A 449 -4.69 3.93 16.92
N GLY A 450 -3.53 3.63 16.31
CA GLY A 450 -3.08 4.24 15.06
C GLY A 450 -3.85 3.79 13.80
N ILE A 451 -4.59 2.67 13.90
CA ILE A 451 -5.43 2.14 12.82
C ILE A 451 -6.89 2.61 12.99
N TYR A 452 -7.44 2.50 14.20
CA TYR A 452 -8.88 2.65 14.46
C TYR A 452 -9.26 3.88 15.31
N GLY A 453 -8.27 4.60 15.86
CA GLY A 453 -8.47 5.68 16.82
C GLY A 453 -8.89 5.17 18.20
N GLN A 454 -8.68 6.00 19.24
CA GLN A 454 -9.09 5.67 20.60
C GLN A 454 -9.31 6.94 21.44
N PHE A 455 -10.40 6.95 22.23
CA PHE A 455 -10.68 8.04 23.16
C PHE A 455 -9.50 8.30 24.09
N GLY A 456 -9.09 9.56 24.23
CA GLY A 456 -8.01 9.97 25.14
C GLY A 456 -6.60 9.78 24.59
N GLN A 457 -6.46 9.39 23.32
CA GLN A 457 -5.16 9.08 22.71
C GLN A 457 -4.94 9.81 21.37
N ALA A 458 -5.45 11.03 21.21
CA ALA A 458 -5.37 11.77 19.94
C ALA A 458 -3.93 11.97 19.42
N ASN A 459 -2.98 12.35 20.28
CA ASN A 459 -1.56 12.46 19.96
C ASN A 459 -0.96 11.12 19.49
N TYR A 460 -1.22 10.04 20.24
CA TYR A 460 -0.72 8.71 19.94
C TYR A 460 -1.33 8.13 18.67
N ALA A 461 -2.65 8.32 18.47
CA ALA A 461 -3.35 7.95 17.26
C ALA A 461 -2.76 8.65 16.04
N ALA A 462 -2.58 9.98 16.10
CA ALA A 462 -1.97 10.76 15.02
C ALA A 462 -0.56 10.26 14.69
N ALA A 463 0.31 10.09 15.70
CA ALA A 463 1.69 9.65 15.51
C ALA A 463 1.77 8.23 14.92
N LYS A 464 1.01 7.27 15.49
CA LYS A 464 1.02 5.88 15.02
C LYS A 464 0.37 5.72 13.64
N SER A 465 -0.59 6.57 13.27
CA SER A 465 -1.16 6.60 11.93
C SER A 465 -0.20 7.23 10.92
N ALA A 466 0.56 8.25 11.30
CA ALA A 466 1.60 8.83 10.45
C ALA A 466 2.69 7.81 10.07
N ILE A 467 3.04 6.91 10.99
CA ILE A 467 3.96 5.79 10.73
C ILE A 467 3.44 4.85 9.63
N ILE A 468 2.12 4.64 9.54
CA ILE A 468 1.52 3.83 8.46
C ILE A 468 1.75 4.53 7.11
N GLY A 469 1.47 5.83 7.04
CA GLY A 469 1.73 6.63 5.84
C GLY A 469 3.20 6.63 5.41
N LEU A 470 4.13 6.82 6.36
CA LEU A 470 5.57 6.74 6.10
C LEU A 470 5.96 5.36 5.54
N THR A 471 5.46 4.29 6.18
CA THR A 471 5.71 2.90 5.76
C THR A 471 5.24 2.65 4.32
N ASN A 472 4.04 3.11 3.97
CA ASN A 472 3.51 2.96 2.62
C ASN A 472 4.41 3.62 1.56
N ALA A 473 4.92 4.83 1.82
CA ALA A 473 5.80 5.52 0.88
C ALA A 473 7.15 4.79 0.73
N LEU A 474 7.79 4.44 1.85
CA LEU A 474 9.10 3.76 1.82
C LEU A 474 9.02 2.36 1.20
N ALA A 475 7.91 1.65 1.39
CA ALA A 475 7.69 0.34 0.76
C ALA A 475 7.69 0.44 -0.77
N GLN A 476 7.07 1.48 -1.34
CA GLN A 476 7.06 1.71 -2.79
C GLN A 476 8.45 2.11 -3.30
N GLU A 477 9.13 2.98 -2.56
CA GLU A 477 10.44 3.51 -2.96
C GLU A 477 11.55 2.45 -2.89
N GLY A 478 11.56 1.65 -1.83
CA GLY A 478 12.58 0.64 -1.55
C GLY A 478 12.45 -0.66 -2.36
N SER A 479 11.26 -0.93 -2.91
CA SER A 479 10.92 -2.22 -3.56
C SER A 479 11.93 -2.62 -4.64
N SER A 480 12.31 -1.67 -5.51
CA SER A 480 13.27 -1.91 -6.62
C SER A 480 14.72 -2.16 -6.18
N ARG A 481 15.01 -2.04 -4.87
CA ARG A 481 16.33 -2.24 -4.26
C ARG A 481 16.30 -3.32 -3.17
N ASN A 482 15.25 -4.15 -3.14
CA ASN A 482 15.06 -5.19 -2.12
C ASN A 482 15.12 -4.60 -0.68
N ILE A 483 14.59 -3.39 -0.54
CA ILE A 483 14.35 -2.75 0.75
C ILE A 483 12.85 -2.89 1.03
N LEU A 484 12.51 -3.72 2.01
CA LEU A 484 11.12 -4.01 2.35
C LEU A 484 10.77 -3.33 3.67
N VAL A 485 9.64 -2.64 3.68
CA VAL A 485 9.18 -1.86 4.82
C VAL A 485 7.78 -2.31 5.18
N ASN A 486 7.60 -2.81 6.39
CA ASN A 486 6.30 -3.26 6.90
C ASN A 486 6.00 -2.61 8.25
N VAL A 487 4.74 -2.61 8.64
CA VAL A 487 4.28 -2.03 9.90
C VAL A 487 3.44 -3.04 10.68
N ILE A 488 3.68 -3.12 11.99
CA ILE A 488 2.96 -4.02 12.90
C ILE A 488 2.21 -3.25 13.98
N ALA A 489 1.04 -3.75 14.37
CA ALA A 489 0.26 -3.32 15.50
C ALA A 489 0.28 -4.45 16.55
N PRO A 490 1.27 -4.44 17.46
CA PRO A 490 1.41 -5.50 18.44
C PRO A 490 0.36 -5.38 19.55
N ASN A 491 -0.19 -6.51 19.95
CA ASN A 491 -0.95 -6.69 21.18
C ASN A 491 -0.18 -7.62 22.11
N ALA A 492 0.53 -7.00 23.06
CA ALA A 492 1.26 -7.67 24.13
C ALA A 492 1.04 -6.90 25.45
N GLY A 493 1.30 -7.54 26.58
CA GLY A 493 1.29 -6.88 27.88
C GLY A 493 2.36 -5.79 27.88
N THR A 494 1.96 -4.54 28.12
CA THR A 494 2.91 -3.42 28.20
C THR A 494 2.81 -2.72 29.55
N ASN A 495 3.83 -1.93 29.87
CA ASN A 495 3.87 -1.05 31.04
C ASN A 495 2.69 -0.05 31.09
N MET A 496 1.95 0.07 29.98
CA MET A 496 0.85 1.01 29.72
C MET A 496 -0.54 0.41 30.05
N THR A 497 -0.64 -0.90 30.25
CA THR A 497 -1.89 -1.64 30.59
C THR A 497 -1.89 -2.16 32.04
N LYS A 498 -1.04 -1.58 32.89
CA LYS A 498 -0.56 -2.08 34.18
C LYS A 498 -1.61 -2.22 35.29
N SER A 499 -2.77 -1.57 35.19
CA SER A 499 -3.72 -1.44 36.30
C SER A 499 -4.94 -2.39 36.23
N ILE A 500 -5.00 -3.34 35.27
CA ILE A 500 -6.26 -4.04 34.94
C ILE A 500 -6.13 -5.58 34.82
N LEU A 501 -4.94 -6.17 34.68
CA LEU A 501 -4.79 -7.59 34.31
C LEU A 501 -4.30 -8.46 35.48
N SER A 502 -4.88 -9.66 35.65
CA SER A 502 -4.39 -10.70 36.57
C SER A 502 -3.18 -11.46 36.02
N ASP A 503 -2.42 -12.16 36.88
CA ASP A 503 -1.18 -12.86 36.53
C ASP A 503 -1.33 -13.87 35.37
N ASP A 504 -2.43 -14.62 35.35
CA ASP A 504 -2.71 -15.60 34.29
C ASP A 504 -3.00 -14.90 32.95
N VAL A 505 -3.60 -13.71 32.99
CA VAL A 505 -3.91 -12.91 31.80
C VAL A 505 -2.66 -12.15 31.32
N ALA A 506 -1.72 -11.82 32.21
CA ALA A 506 -0.45 -11.19 31.83
C ALA A 506 0.46 -12.15 31.04
N LYS A 507 0.59 -13.41 31.49
CA LYS A 507 1.35 -14.46 30.77
C LYS A 507 0.78 -14.78 29.40
N MET A 508 -0.53 -14.55 29.24
CA MET A 508 -1.19 -14.71 27.96
C MET A 508 -0.61 -13.72 26.92
N PHE A 509 -0.40 -12.46 27.29
CA PHE A 509 0.11 -11.45 26.36
C PHE A 509 1.65 -11.36 26.27
N ASP A 510 2.35 -12.50 26.27
CA ASP A 510 3.81 -12.55 26.19
C ASP A 510 4.34 -11.87 24.90
N PRO A 511 5.22 -10.87 24.99
CA PRO A 511 5.90 -10.26 23.85
C PRO A 511 6.63 -11.25 22.91
N ALA A 512 7.05 -12.41 23.43
CA ALA A 512 7.64 -13.48 22.63
C ALA A 512 6.67 -14.03 21.57
N HIS A 513 5.35 -13.90 21.75
CA HIS A 513 4.36 -14.30 20.75
C HIS A 513 4.26 -13.33 19.56
N VAL A 514 4.92 -12.18 19.63
CA VAL A 514 4.98 -11.19 18.56
C VAL A 514 6.25 -11.31 17.72
N ALA A 515 7.38 -11.58 18.37
CA ALA A 515 8.71 -11.60 17.76
C ALA A 515 8.85 -12.48 16.50
N PRO A 516 8.21 -13.68 16.42
CA PRO A 516 8.25 -14.53 15.23
C PRO A 516 7.79 -13.87 13.94
N LEU A 517 6.73 -13.05 13.97
CA LEU A 517 6.26 -12.33 12.77
C LEU A 517 7.33 -11.35 12.27
N LEU A 518 7.99 -10.60 13.18
CA LEU A 518 9.01 -9.63 12.79
C LEU A 518 10.18 -10.32 12.09
N THR A 519 10.67 -11.41 12.66
CA THR A 519 11.75 -12.19 12.06
C THR A 519 11.34 -12.88 10.77
N ALA A 520 10.07 -13.28 10.61
CA ALA A 520 9.56 -13.79 9.33
C ALA A 520 9.60 -12.69 8.24
N LEU A 521 9.10 -11.50 8.57
CA LEU A 521 9.07 -10.33 7.68
C LEU A 521 10.48 -9.83 7.31
N CYS A 522 11.45 -9.94 8.22
CA CYS A 522 12.83 -9.55 8.00
C CYS A 522 13.69 -10.63 7.32
N SER A 523 13.19 -11.86 7.19
CA SER A 523 13.98 -12.94 6.60
C SER A 523 14.19 -12.76 5.09
N HIS A 524 15.16 -13.48 4.54
CA HIS A 524 15.34 -13.61 3.08
C HIS A 524 14.23 -14.46 2.43
N LEU A 525 13.47 -15.21 3.23
CA LEU A 525 12.30 -15.99 2.81
C LEU A 525 10.99 -15.20 2.91
N THR A 526 11.06 -13.91 3.25
CA THR A 526 9.87 -13.07 3.36
C THR A 526 9.10 -13.07 2.03
N PRO A 527 7.78 -13.30 2.04
CA PRO A 527 7.00 -13.41 0.81
C PRO A 527 7.01 -12.10 0.04
N SER A 528 6.96 -12.17 -1.29
CA SER A 528 6.92 -10.97 -2.15
C SER A 528 5.69 -10.08 -1.90
N THR A 529 4.63 -10.64 -1.31
CA THR A 529 3.42 -9.92 -0.89
C THR A 529 3.61 -9.15 0.43
N ALA A 530 4.71 -9.37 1.16
CA ALA A 530 5.00 -8.78 2.45
C ALA A 530 5.87 -7.51 2.32
N ASN A 531 5.34 -6.50 1.62
CA ASN A 531 5.93 -5.17 1.53
C ASN A 531 4.83 -4.11 1.58
N GLY A 532 4.98 -3.09 2.43
CA GLY A 532 3.91 -2.13 2.74
C GLY A 532 2.74 -2.75 3.50
N GLY A 533 2.93 -3.94 4.09
CA GLY A 533 1.91 -4.65 4.83
C GLY A 533 1.67 -4.04 6.22
N LEU A 534 0.39 -4.04 6.63
CA LEU A 534 -0.05 -3.64 7.97
C LEU A 534 -0.63 -4.85 8.70
N TYR A 535 0.05 -5.30 9.75
CA TYR A 535 -0.28 -6.53 10.46
C TYR A 535 -0.63 -6.28 11.92
N GLU A 536 -1.76 -6.80 12.39
CA GLU A 536 -2.03 -6.95 13.82
C GLU A 536 -1.51 -8.30 14.30
N VAL A 537 -0.90 -8.33 15.48
CA VAL A 537 -0.20 -9.53 15.97
C VAL A 537 -0.21 -9.63 17.49
N GLY A 538 -0.42 -10.83 18.01
CA GLY A 538 -0.36 -11.12 19.45
C GLY A 538 -0.97 -12.47 19.77
N SER A 539 -0.55 -13.08 20.88
CA SER A 539 -1.14 -14.32 21.41
C SER A 539 -1.21 -15.48 20.39
N GLY A 540 -0.22 -15.61 19.51
CA GLY A 540 -0.17 -16.64 18.46
C GLY A 540 -1.04 -16.35 17.23
N TRP A 541 -1.70 -15.19 17.18
CA TRP A 541 -2.52 -14.76 16.05
C TRP A 541 -1.80 -13.68 15.22
N PHE A 542 -1.94 -13.78 13.89
CA PHE A 542 -1.31 -12.90 12.90
C PHE A 542 -2.32 -12.55 11.81
N GLY A 543 -2.76 -11.30 11.73
CA GLY A 543 -3.73 -10.86 10.73
C GLY A 543 -3.29 -9.62 9.98
N GLN A 544 -3.43 -9.64 8.65
CA GLN A 544 -3.25 -8.47 7.81
C GLN A 544 -4.50 -7.59 7.81
N THR A 545 -4.31 -6.28 7.71
CA THR A 545 -5.40 -5.34 7.42
C THR A 545 -5.23 -4.75 6.02
N ARG A 546 -6.35 -4.41 5.37
CA ARG A 546 -6.37 -3.70 4.08
C ARG A 546 -7.47 -2.65 4.05
N TRP A 547 -7.47 -1.83 2.99
CA TRP A 547 -8.59 -0.95 2.69
C TRP A 547 -9.67 -1.71 1.93
N GLU A 548 -10.90 -1.63 2.42
CA GLU A 548 -12.11 -1.89 1.64
C GLU A 548 -12.71 -0.56 1.22
N MET A 549 -13.14 -0.47 -0.04
CA MET A 549 -13.85 0.66 -0.60
C MET A 549 -15.29 0.23 -0.92
N LEU A 550 -16.25 1.01 -0.44
CA LEU A 550 -17.63 1.02 -0.91
C LEU A 550 -17.79 2.24 -1.83
N HIS A 551 -18.53 2.11 -2.93
CA HIS A 551 -18.72 3.23 -3.86
C HIS A 551 -20.16 3.31 -4.40
N SER A 552 -20.71 4.51 -4.43
CA SER A 552 -22.05 4.78 -4.95
C SER A 552 -21.98 5.86 -6.02
N THR A 553 -22.95 5.84 -6.93
CA THR A 553 -23.04 6.80 -8.02
C THR A 553 -24.44 7.43 -8.04
N THR A 554 -24.52 8.67 -8.46
CA THR A 554 -25.76 9.37 -8.76
C THR A 554 -25.70 9.91 -10.20
N LYS A 555 -26.87 9.99 -10.85
CA LYS A 555 -27.01 10.60 -12.16
C LYS A 555 -27.02 12.13 -12.09
N ALA A 556 -27.35 12.70 -10.93
CA ALA A 556 -27.40 14.14 -10.73
C ALA A 556 -25.97 14.71 -10.58
N PRO A 557 -25.65 15.86 -11.19
CA PRO A 557 -24.40 16.56 -10.94
C PRO A 557 -24.24 16.89 -9.46
N LEU A 558 -23.14 16.42 -8.84
CA LEU A 558 -22.92 16.62 -7.41
C LEU A 558 -22.68 18.09 -7.04
N ASP A 559 -22.20 18.91 -8.00
CA ASP A 559 -21.97 20.34 -7.82
C ASP A 559 -23.23 21.09 -7.37
N THR A 560 -24.39 20.68 -7.88
CA THR A 560 -25.70 21.28 -7.62
C THR A 560 -26.63 20.39 -6.80
N ALA A 561 -26.12 19.27 -6.29
CA ALA A 561 -26.94 18.30 -5.57
C ALA A 561 -27.45 18.88 -4.24
N THR A 562 -28.70 18.53 -3.95
CA THR A 562 -29.34 18.85 -2.68
C THR A 562 -28.81 18.00 -1.53
N GLY A 563 -28.98 18.45 -0.29
CA GLY A 563 -28.64 17.67 0.90
C GLY A 563 -29.32 16.31 0.94
N LYS A 564 -30.56 16.21 0.45
CA LYS A 564 -31.28 14.93 0.34
C LYS A 564 -30.64 13.99 -0.69
N GLU A 565 -30.20 14.52 -1.83
CA GLU A 565 -29.52 13.71 -2.86
C GLU A 565 -28.14 13.22 -2.38
N ILE A 566 -27.39 14.06 -1.66
CA ILE A 566 -26.12 13.65 -1.06
C ILE A 566 -26.35 12.60 0.04
N ALA A 567 -27.36 12.78 0.90
CA ALA A 567 -27.76 11.79 1.90
C ALA A 567 -28.14 10.44 1.26
N ALA A 568 -28.84 10.47 0.13
CA ALA A 568 -29.20 9.28 -0.63
C ALA A 568 -27.96 8.61 -1.25
N LEU A 569 -27.04 9.40 -1.82
CA LEU A 569 -25.76 8.91 -2.35
C LEU A 569 -24.95 8.19 -1.27
N LEU A 570 -24.83 8.79 -0.08
CA LEU A 570 -24.13 8.19 1.06
C LEU A 570 -24.84 6.95 1.60
N SER A 571 -26.17 6.97 1.68
CA SER A 571 -26.96 5.80 2.07
C SER A 571 -26.75 4.62 1.10
N GLY A 572 -26.59 4.91 -0.19
CA GLY A 572 -26.32 3.92 -1.23
C GLY A 572 -24.97 3.21 -1.09
N LEU A 573 -24.00 3.76 -0.35
CA LEU A 573 -22.70 3.11 -0.13
C LEU A 573 -22.86 1.74 0.53
N LYS A 574 -23.81 1.60 1.47
CA LYS A 574 -24.05 0.33 2.18
C LYS A 574 -24.58 -0.79 1.28
N ALA A 575 -25.22 -0.43 0.16
CA ALA A 575 -25.74 -1.36 -0.82
C ALA A 575 -24.78 -1.60 -1.99
N SER A 576 -23.59 -0.97 -1.97
CA SER A 576 -22.64 -1.04 -3.07
C SER A 576 -21.75 -2.28 -3.06
N THR A 577 -21.21 -2.60 -4.22
CA THR A 577 -20.18 -3.63 -4.37
C THR A 577 -18.91 -3.22 -3.66
N LYS A 578 -18.33 -4.16 -2.90
CA LYS A 578 -17.06 -3.99 -2.21
C LYS A 578 -15.90 -4.06 -3.21
N ALA A 579 -14.96 -3.15 -3.09
CA ALA A 579 -13.71 -3.14 -3.83
C ALA A 579 -12.51 -3.07 -2.86
N TYR A 580 -11.35 -3.54 -3.30
CA TYR A 580 -10.17 -3.67 -2.44
C TYR A 580 -8.93 -3.08 -3.12
N PRO A 581 -8.82 -1.75 -3.20
CA PRO A 581 -7.66 -1.11 -3.81
C PRO A 581 -6.38 -1.51 -3.07
N VAL A 582 -5.36 -1.93 -3.83
CA VAL A 582 -4.03 -2.24 -3.29
C VAL A 582 -2.99 -1.19 -3.66
N SER A 583 -3.35 -0.26 -4.55
CA SER A 583 -2.53 0.87 -4.97
C SER A 583 -3.40 2.11 -5.25
N ARG A 584 -2.76 3.28 -5.37
CA ARG A 584 -3.44 4.51 -5.82
C ARG A 584 -4.09 4.37 -7.20
N LYS A 585 -3.43 3.64 -8.09
CA LYS A 585 -3.93 3.42 -9.45
C LYS A 585 -5.23 2.63 -9.39
N ASP A 586 -5.26 1.53 -8.63
CA ASP A 586 -6.46 0.71 -8.46
C ASP A 586 -7.59 1.52 -7.82
N HIS A 587 -7.26 2.30 -6.77
CA HIS A 587 -8.20 3.19 -6.10
C HIS A 587 -8.87 4.17 -7.08
N THR A 588 -8.07 4.83 -7.92
CA THR A 588 -8.56 5.80 -8.91
C THR A 588 -9.39 5.13 -10.01
N GLN A 589 -8.98 3.94 -10.45
CA GLN A 589 -9.71 3.15 -11.45
C GLN A 589 -11.09 2.72 -10.92
N ILE A 590 -11.14 2.17 -9.71
CA ILE A 590 -12.39 1.77 -9.05
C ILE A 590 -13.35 2.96 -8.96
N LEU A 591 -12.87 4.12 -8.47
CA LEU A 591 -13.74 5.27 -8.27
C LEU A 591 -14.17 5.92 -9.60
N SER A 592 -13.25 6.08 -10.55
CA SER A 592 -13.57 6.65 -11.87
C SER A 592 -14.55 5.79 -12.67
N GLY A 593 -14.78 4.53 -12.26
CA GLY A 593 -15.61 3.60 -13.01
C GLY A 593 -15.03 3.29 -14.39
N GLN A 594 -13.76 3.66 -14.62
CA GLN A 594 -12.95 3.04 -15.64
C GLN A 594 -12.66 1.63 -15.12
N GLU A 595 -13.56 0.70 -15.45
CA GLU A 595 -13.20 -0.71 -15.42
C GLU A 595 -11.88 -0.86 -16.17
N ASN A 596 -10.98 -1.66 -15.63
CA ASN A 596 -9.95 -2.25 -16.46
C ASN A 596 -10.67 -2.84 -17.67
N SER A 597 -10.21 -2.48 -18.86
CA SER A 597 -10.19 -3.43 -19.98
C SER A 597 -9.43 -4.67 -19.50
N SER A 598 -10.14 -5.57 -18.80
CA SER A 598 -9.87 -6.99 -18.66
C SER A 598 -10.85 -7.65 -17.66
N LEU A 599 -12.16 -7.57 -17.87
CA LEU A 599 -13.11 -8.66 -17.60
C LEU A 599 -14.30 -8.51 -18.57
N VAL A 600 -14.14 -9.00 -19.80
CA VAL A 600 -15.21 -9.02 -20.80
C VAL A 600 -16.27 -10.04 -20.35
N THR A 601 -17.56 -9.69 -20.35
CA THR A 601 -18.62 -10.61 -19.89
C THR A 601 -18.68 -11.85 -20.77
N GLN A 602 -19.16 -13.00 -20.27
CA GLN A 602 -19.18 -14.26 -21.05
C GLN A 602 -19.91 -14.12 -22.41
N LYS A 603 -21.03 -13.38 -22.44
CA LYS A 603 -21.81 -13.12 -23.66
C LYS A 603 -21.07 -12.19 -24.62
N ASP A 604 -20.35 -11.22 -24.06
CA ASP A 604 -19.51 -10.31 -24.82
C ASP A 604 -18.27 -11.02 -25.37
N VAL A 605 -17.64 -11.94 -24.62
CA VAL A 605 -16.51 -12.75 -25.08
C VAL A 605 -16.93 -13.61 -26.27
N LEU A 606 -18.05 -14.34 -26.20
CA LEU A 606 -18.51 -15.16 -27.33
C LEU A 606 -18.88 -14.30 -28.54
N GLY A 607 -19.56 -13.17 -28.33
CA GLY A 607 -19.88 -12.21 -29.38
C GLY A 607 -18.64 -11.56 -30.00
N ASN A 608 -17.64 -11.24 -29.19
CA ASN A 608 -16.36 -10.68 -29.62
C ASN A 608 -15.51 -11.73 -30.34
N ILE A 609 -15.51 -12.99 -29.91
CA ILE A 609 -14.89 -14.10 -30.65
C ILE A 609 -15.55 -14.21 -32.03
N SER A 610 -16.88 -14.16 -32.13
CA SER A 610 -17.57 -14.18 -33.42
C SER A 610 -17.19 -12.99 -34.30
N LYS A 611 -17.14 -11.78 -33.73
CA LYS A 611 -16.70 -10.57 -34.45
C LYS A 611 -15.24 -10.66 -34.88
N ALA A 612 -14.36 -11.13 -34.00
CA ALA A 612 -12.93 -11.29 -34.25
C ALA A 612 -12.64 -12.36 -35.32
N LYS A 613 -13.43 -13.44 -35.35
CA LYS A 613 -13.40 -14.45 -36.43
C LYS A 613 -13.84 -13.88 -37.78
N ALA A 614 -14.83 -12.99 -37.78
CA ALA A 614 -15.30 -12.30 -38.99
C ALA A 614 -14.44 -11.07 -39.37
N ALA A 615 -13.56 -10.62 -38.47
CA ALA A 615 -12.75 -9.43 -38.68
C ALA A 615 -11.68 -9.68 -39.74
N ILE A 616 -11.68 -8.81 -40.75
CA ILE A 616 -10.71 -8.89 -41.84
C ILE A 616 -9.52 -8.01 -41.46
N SER A 617 -8.34 -8.60 -41.35
CA SER A 617 -7.12 -7.85 -41.11
C SER A 617 -6.82 -6.93 -42.30
N LYS A 618 -6.37 -5.71 -42.01
CA LYS A 618 -5.85 -4.78 -43.02
C LYS A 618 -4.44 -5.17 -43.51
N GLY A 619 -3.84 -6.18 -42.90
CA GLY A 619 -2.49 -6.62 -43.19
C GLY A 619 -1.45 -5.77 -42.46
N THR A 620 -0.40 -6.40 -41.95
CA THR A 620 0.76 -5.70 -41.41
C THR A 620 1.95 -5.93 -42.33
N ARG A 621 2.55 -4.83 -42.77
CA ARG A 621 3.70 -4.84 -43.66
C ARG A 621 4.97 -5.20 -42.87
N TYR A 622 5.72 -6.17 -43.37
CA TYR A 622 7.02 -6.57 -42.87
C TYR A 622 8.02 -6.56 -44.02
N SER A 623 8.98 -5.64 -43.98
CA SER A 623 10.05 -5.57 -44.96
C SER A 623 11.31 -6.18 -44.39
N TYR A 624 11.98 -6.98 -45.21
CA TYR A 624 13.22 -7.64 -44.84
C TYR A 624 14.22 -7.59 -45.99
N THR A 625 15.48 -7.65 -45.60
CA THR A 625 16.64 -7.65 -46.48
C THR A 625 17.46 -8.91 -46.22
N GLN A 626 18.51 -9.09 -47.02
CA GLN A 626 19.46 -10.19 -46.84
C GLN A 626 20.09 -10.18 -45.44
N ARG A 627 20.29 -8.98 -44.87
CA ARG A 627 20.76 -8.80 -43.49
C ARG A 627 19.84 -9.49 -42.48
N ASP A 628 18.53 -9.34 -42.62
CA ASP A 628 17.57 -9.90 -41.67
C ASP A 628 17.53 -11.43 -41.75
N LEU A 629 17.71 -11.98 -42.96
CA LEU A 629 17.84 -13.42 -43.19
C LEU A 629 19.10 -13.99 -42.53
N ILE A 630 20.23 -13.31 -42.65
CA ILE A 630 21.51 -13.70 -42.05
C ILE A 630 21.42 -13.62 -40.53
N LEU A 631 20.92 -12.51 -39.99
CA LEU A 631 20.76 -12.33 -38.55
C LEU A 631 19.85 -13.40 -37.97
N TYR A 632 18.77 -13.74 -38.67
CA TYR A 632 17.90 -14.83 -38.24
C TYR A 632 18.63 -16.17 -38.27
N ALA A 633 19.32 -16.52 -39.36
CA ALA A 633 20.06 -17.77 -39.47
C ALA A 633 21.10 -17.94 -38.34
N LEU A 634 21.87 -16.89 -38.06
CA LEU A 634 22.83 -16.87 -36.95
C LEU A 634 22.11 -17.03 -35.60
N SER A 635 20.96 -16.36 -35.41
CA SER A 635 20.21 -16.42 -34.15
C SER A 635 19.67 -17.81 -33.81
N VAL A 636 19.33 -18.61 -34.82
CA VAL A 636 18.87 -20.00 -34.64
C VAL A 636 20.02 -21.02 -34.64
N GLY A 637 21.27 -20.52 -34.63
CA GLY A 637 22.47 -21.33 -34.44
C GLY A 637 23.11 -21.85 -35.72
N ILE A 638 22.75 -21.31 -36.90
CA ILE A 638 23.51 -21.59 -38.12
C ILE A 638 24.90 -20.96 -38.00
N PRO A 639 25.98 -21.72 -38.20
CA PRO A 639 27.33 -21.19 -38.02
C PRO A 639 27.67 -20.20 -39.13
N HIS A 640 28.54 -19.23 -38.82
CA HIS A 640 29.06 -18.24 -39.78
C HIS A 640 29.79 -18.87 -40.99
N THR A 641 30.11 -20.16 -40.94
CA THR A 641 30.71 -20.91 -42.03
C THR A 641 29.69 -21.47 -43.03
N ASP A 642 28.39 -21.47 -42.71
CA ASP A 642 27.32 -21.96 -43.60
C ASP A 642 26.88 -20.84 -44.56
N LEU A 643 27.77 -20.53 -45.50
CA LEU A 643 27.71 -19.37 -46.39
C LEU A 643 26.37 -19.19 -47.13
N PRO A 644 25.68 -20.25 -47.61
CA PRO A 644 24.34 -20.12 -48.22
C PRO A 644 23.28 -19.43 -47.34
N HIS A 645 23.45 -19.35 -46.02
CA HIS A 645 22.47 -18.74 -45.12
C HIS A 645 23.00 -17.53 -44.36
N VAL A 646 24.32 -17.34 -44.30
CA VAL A 646 24.97 -16.31 -43.48
C VAL A 646 25.81 -15.31 -44.28
N PHE A 647 25.89 -15.46 -45.61
CA PHE A 647 26.61 -14.56 -46.49
C PHE A 647 25.84 -14.26 -47.78
N GLU A 648 25.40 -13.02 -47.94
CA GLU A 648 24.55 -12.55 -49.03
C GLU A 648 25.20 -12.61 -50.42
N GLY A 649 26.54 -12.64 -50.47
CA GLY A 649 27.32 -12.77 -51.70
C GLY A 649 27.43 -14.20 -52.22
N HIS A 650 26.96 -15.21 -51.46
CA HIS A 650 26.97 -16.60 -51.90
C HIS A 650 25.95 -16.84 -53.03
N GLN A 651 26.30 -17.61 -54.06
CA GLN A 651 25.42 -17.84 -55.22
C GLN A 651 24.09 -18.50 -54.83
N ASP A 652 24.13 -19.40 -53.84
CA ASP A 652 22.95 -20.07 -53.29
C ASP A 652 22.34 -19.37 -52.07
N PHE A 653 22.67 -18.08 -51.85
CA PHE A 653 22.16 -17.38 -50.68
C PHE A 653 20.63 -17.42 -50.62
N GLY A 654 20.09 -17.85 -49.49
CA GLY A 654 18.65 -18.01 -49.31
C GLY A 654 18.24 -18.01 -47.84
N ALA A 655 17.00 -17.60 -47.59
CA ALA A 655 16.43 -17.65 -46.25
C ALA A 655 16.30 -19.10 -45.77
N LEU A 656 16.53 -19.32 -44.48
CA LEU A 656 16.06 -20.56 -43.86
C LEU A 656 14.53 -20.65 -44.01
N PRO A 657 13.98 -21.83 -44.36
CA PRO A 657 12.53 -22.01 -44.47
C PRO A 657 11.76 -21.53 -43.23
N VAL A 658 12.31 -21.78 -42.04
CA VAL A 658 11.76 -21.36 -40.74
C VAL A 658 11.79 -19.84 -40.51
N PHE A 659 12.39 -19.04 -41.40
CA PHE A 659 12.25 -17.58 -41.39
C PHE A 659 10.79 -17.16 -41.60
N GLY A 660 9.96 -18.02 -42.20
CA GLY A 660 8.52 -17.80 -42.33
C GLY A 660 7.77 -17.56 -41.02
N LEU A 661 8.39 -17.86 -39.88
CA LEU A 661 7.87 -17.54 -38.55
C LEU A 661 8.05 -16.06 -38.17
N ILE A 662 9.01 -15.35 -38.76
CA ILE A 662 9.35 -13.98 -38.35
C ILE A 662 8.30 -12.93 -38.75
N PRO A 663 7.80 -12.91 -40.01
CA PRO A 663 6.92 -11.83 -40.45
C PRO A 663 5.65 -11.66 -39.61
N PHE A 664 5.14 -12.74 -39.00
CA PHE A 664 3.90 -12.66 -38.24
C PHE A 664 4.08 -12.16 -36.80
N PHE A 665 5.27 -12.23 -36.19
CA PHE A 665 5.49 -11.84 -34.78
C PHE A 665 5.08 -10.39 -34.48
N ASN A 666 5.23 -9.49 -35.44
CA ASN A 666 4.88 -8.07 -35.31
C ASN A 666 3.57 -7.71 -36.02
N SER A 667 2.78 -8.71 -36.44
CA SER A 667 1.54 -8.47 -37.13
C SER A 667 0.41 -8.08 -36.17
N HIS A 668 -0.40 -7.11 -36.57
CA HIS A 668 -1.53 -6.62 -35.79
C HIS A 668 -2.78 -7.40 -36.16
N ALA A 669 -3.31 -8.14 -35.20
CA ALA A 669 -4.61 -8.77 -35.33
C ALA A 669 -5.72 -7.70 -35.34
N PRO A 670 -6.81 -7.88 -36.10
CA PRO A 670 -7.93 -6.94 -36.14
C PRO A 670 -8.86 -7.10 -34.92
N TYR A 671 -8.34 -7.60 -33.80
CA TYR A 671 -9.02 -7.85 -32.55
C TYR A 671 -8.00 -7.85 -31.41
N GLU A 672 -8.44 -7.51 -30.21
CA GLU A 672 -7.61 -7.54 -29.00
C GLU A 672 -7.72 -8.89 -28.28
N MET A 673 -6.60 -9.39 -27.74
CA MET A 673 -6.59 -10.65 -26.98
C MET A 673 -7.44 -10.56 -25.72
N SER A 674 -7.53 -9.38 -25.10
CA SER A 674 -8.41 -9.15 -23.94
C SER A 674 -9.89 -9.29 -24.26
N ASP A 675 -10.29 -9.15 -25.53
CA ASP A 675 -11.71 -9.12 -25.93
C ASP A 675 -12.29 -10.52 -26.14
N ILE A 676 -11.42 -11.51 -26.33
CA ILE A 676 -11.78 -12.88 -26.70
C ILE A 676 -11.61 -13.89 -25.57
N MET A 677 -11.44 -13.42 -24.33
CA MET A 677 -11.31 -14.26 -23.15
C MET A 677 -11.81 -13.55 -21.90
N SER A 678 -12.09 -14.30 -20.84
CA SER A 678 -12.65 -13.74 -19.60
C SER A 678 -11.66 -12.81 -18.88
N LYS A 679 -10.36 -13.13 -18.96
CA LYS A 679 -9.27 -12.36 -18.37
C LYS A 679 -8.01 -12.56 -19.19
N TYR A 680 -7.30 -11.47 -19.48
CA TYR A 680 -6.01 -11.52 -20.15
C TYR A 680 -4.93 -10.93 -19.26
N ASP A 681 -3.89 -11.71 -18.98
CA ASP A 681 -2.62 -11.26 -18.43
C ASP A 681 -1.52 -11.81 -19.35
N GLN A 682 -0.83 -10.94 -20.06
CA GLN A 682 0.22 -11.33 -20.99
C GLN A 682 1.34 -12.13 -20.33
N ARG A 683 1.59 -11.93 -19.02
CA ARG A 683 2.61 -12.70 -18.26
C ARG A 683 2.21 -14.17 -18.05
N LEU A 684 0.92 -14.47 -18.24
CA LEU A 684 0.34 -15.80 -18.11
C LEU A 684 0.08 -16.45 -19.49
N LEU A 685 0.50 -15.80 -20.58
CA LEU A 685 0.46 -16.35 -21.93
C LEU A 685 1.67 -17.26 -22.15
N LEU A 686 1.40 -18.49 -22.56
CA LEU A 686 2.40 -19.48 -22.96
C LEU A 686 2.20 -19.80 -24.44
N HIS A 687 3.24 -19.67 -25.24
CA HIS A 687 3.26 -20.23 -26.61
C HIS A 687 3.37 -21.74 -26.49
N VAL A 688 2.37 -22.47 -26.99
CA VAL A 688 2.26 -23.93 -26.83
C VAL A 688 2.70 -24.68 -28.06
N ASP A 689 2.21 -24.28 -29.24
CA ASP A 689 2.45 -25.00 -30.49
C ASP A 689 2.52 -24.05 -31.68
N GLN A 690 3.27 -24.46 -32.71
CA GLN A 690 3.57 -23.68 -33.90
C GLN A 690 3.48 -24.55 -35.15
N TYR A 691 2.68 -24.12 -36.12
CA TYR A 691 2.62 -24.65 -37.47
C TYR A 691 3.13 -23.61 -38.48
N LEU A 692 3.86 -24.08 -39.49
CA LEU A 692 4.32 -23.28 -40.63
C LEU A 692 4.17 -24.11 -41.90
N GLU A 693 3.49 -23.53 -42.89
CA GLU A 693 3.38 -24.01 -44.25
C GLU A 693 4.03 -22.98 -45.19
N ILE A 694 4.84 -23.47 -46.13
CA ILE A 694 5.60 -22.65 -47.08
C ILE A 694 5.07 -22.95 -48.48
N HIS A 695 4.47 -21.95 -49.11
CA HIS A 695 3.82 -22.11 -50.42
C HIS A 695 4.73 -21.72 -51.59
N SER A 696 5.77 -20.94 -51.34
CA SER A 696 6.66 -20.44 -52.37
C SER A 696 8.06 -20.18 -51.81
N PRO A 697 9.12 -20.21 -52.66
CA PRO A 697 10.46 -19.87 -52.23
C PRO A 697 10.54 -18.46 -51.62
N ILE A 698 11.32 -18.32 -50.55
CA ILE A 698 11.49 -17.06 -49.83
C ILE A 698 12.48 -16.18 -50.62
N SER A 699 12.06 -14.96 -50.97
CA SER A 699 12.93 -14.01 -51.67
C SER A 699 14.12 -13.58 -50.80
N ARG A 700 15.20 -13.12 -51.42
CA ARG A 700 16.41 -12.65 -50.69
C ARG A 700 16.18 -11.33 -49.95
N SER A 701 15.19 -10.58 -50.38
CA SER A 701 14.66 -9.38 -49.75
C SER A 701 13.24 -9.18 -50.25
N GLY A 702 12.42 -8.49 -49.50
CA GLY A 702 11.08 -8.15 -49.98
C GLY A 702 10.24 -7.48 -48.93
N THR A 703 9.07 -7.07 -49.37
CA THR A 703 7.99 -6.70 -48.48
C THR A 703 6.96 -7.81 -48.48
N LEU A 704 6.59 -8.23 -47.28
CA LEU A 704 5.49 -9.13 -47.04
C LEU A 704 4.37 -8.38 -46.35
N THR A 705 3.14 -8.82 -46.57
CA THR A 705 2.00 -8.38 -45.77
C THR A 705 1.36 -9.59 -45.12
N THR A 706 1.33 -9.59 -43.79
CA THR A 706 0.74 -10.65 -42.99
C THR A 706 -0.66 -10.26 -42.54
N PHE A 707 -1.62 -11.14 -42.79
CA PHE A 707 -3.03 -10.99 -42.44
C PHE A 707 -3.38 -12.01 -41.34
N PRO A 708 -3.44 -11.59 -40.06
CA PRO A 708 -3.87 -12.45 -38.97
C PRO A 708 -5.39 -12.71 -39.03
N THR A 709 -5.77 -13.92 -38.66
CA THR A 709 -7.16 -14.35 -38.50
C THR A 709 -7.31 -15.10 -37.18
N LEU A 710 -8.45 -14.93 -36.51
CA LEU A 710 -8.78 -15.78 -35.37
C LEU A 710 -9.35 -17.09 -35.88
N ILE A 711 -8.64 -18.22 -35.70
CA ILE A 711 -9.13 -19.53 -36.12
C ILE A 711 -10.08 -20.09 -35.04
N GLN A 712 -9.57 -20.18 -33.82
CA GLN A 712 -10.28 -20.85 -32.75
C GLN A 712 -9.95 -20.27 -31.38
N VAL A 713 -10.94 -20.29 -30.48
CA VAL A 713 -10.76 -20.02 -29.06
C VAL A 713 -11.43 -21.17 -28.32
N VAL A 714 -10.66 -21.90 -27.53
CA VAL A 714 -11.11 -23.09 -26.78
C VAL A 714 -11.06 -22.77 -25.29
N ASP A 715 -12.21 -22.89 -24.65
CA ASP A 715 -12.36 -22.71 -23.21
C ASP A 715 -11.99 -24.02 -22.48
N LYS A 716 -10.90 -24.00 -21.70
CA LYS A 716 -10.44 -25.14 -20.88
C LYS A 716 -10.89 -25.02 -19.42
N GLY A 717 -11.97 -24.27 -19.17
CA GLY A 717 -12.56 -24.07 -17.86
C GLY A 717 -11.81 -22.99 -17.06
N LYS A 718 -10.55 -23.25 -16.68
CA LYS A 718 -9.72 -22.24 -15.99
C LYS A 718 -8.87 -21.43 -16.97
N ASP A 719 -8.39 -22.09 -18.02
CA ASP A 719 -7.46 -21.51 -18.98
C ASP A 719 -8.13 -21.41 -20.35
N VAL A 720 -7.56 -20.61 -21.25
CA VAL A 720 -8.04 -20.48 -22.63
C VAL A 720 -6.93 -20.83 -23.59
N VAL A 721 -7.27 -21.57 -24.64
CA VAL A 721 -6.37 -21.82 -25.76
C VAL A 721 -6.85 -21.00 -26.95
N VAL A 722 -5.98 -20.19 -27.52
CA VAL A 722 -6.27 -19.38 -28.70
C VAL A 722 -5.41 -19.89 -29.86
N VAL A 723 -6.07 -20.18 -30.98
CA VAL A 723 -5.44 -20.58 -32.25
C VAL A 723 -5.62 -19.43 -33.23
N GLN A 724 -4.49 -18.89 -33.70
CA GLN A 724 -4.44 -17.77 -34.64
C GLN A 724 -3.79 -18.22 -35.93
N GLY A 725 -4.38 -17.82 -37.06
CA GLY A 725 -3.85 -18.07 -38.40
C GLY A 725 -3.21 -16.82 -38.94
N PHE A 726 -2.14 -16.97 -39.71
CA PHE A 726 -1.43 -15.85 -40.32
C PHE A 726 -1.11 -16.18 -41.76
N THR A 727 -1.83 -15.56 -42.68
CA THR A 727 -1.54 -15.67 -44.10
C THR A 727 -0.61 -14.54 -44.49
N THR A 728 0.58 -14.87 -44.99
CA THR A 728 1.57 -13.89 -45.42
C THR A 728 1.71 -13.94 -46.92
N VAL A 729 1.55 -12.80 -47.57
CA VAL A 729 1.66 -12.64 -49.02
C VAL A 729 2.79 -11.69 -49.39
N ASP A 730 3.30 -11.80 -50.61
CA ASP A 730 4.21 -10.81 -51.19
C ASP A 730 3.47 -9.58 -51.76
N ASP A 731 4.20 -8.60 -52.28
CA ASP A 731 3.62 -7.41 -52.92
C ASP A 731 2.73 -7.73 -54.14
N LYS A 732 2.87 -8.91 -54.74
CA LYS A 732 2.01 -9.41 -55.84
C LYS A 732 0.76 -10.12 -55.32
N LYS A 733 0.57 -10.18 -54.01
CA LYS A 733 -0.50 -10.90 -53.29
C LYS A 733 -0.42 -12.43 -53.45
N SER A 734 0.73 -12.98 -53.85
CA SER A 734 0.99 -14.42 -53.84
C SER A 734 1.18 -14.90 -52.41
N LYS A 735 0.52 -15.99 -52.03
CA LYS A 735 0.67 -16.60 -50.69
C LYS A 735 2.08 -17.19 -50.55
N ILE A 736 2.83 -16.72 -49.54
CA ILE A 736 4.20 -17.16 -49.26
C ILE A 736 4.22 -18.10 -48.05
N PHE A 737 3.60 -17.67 -46.95
CA PHE A 737 3.50 -18.46 -45.72
C PHE A 737 2.07 -18.57 -45.24
N TYR A 738 1.78 -19.70 -44.61
CA TYR A 738 0.68 -19.81 -43.67
C TYR A 738 1.24 -20.29 -42.34
N ASN A 739 0.95 -19.55 -41.27
CA ASN A 739 1.33 -19.96 -39.91
C ASN A 739 0.07 -20.17 -39.07
N GLU A 740 0.13 -21.13 -38.16
CA GLU A 740 -0.80 -21.19 -37.05
C GLU A 740 -0.03 -21.19 -35.72
N THR A 741 -0.49 -20.39 -34.78
CA THR A 741 0.04 -20.37 -33.42
C THR A 741 -1.03 -20.80 -32.45
N THR A 742 -0.66 -21.70 -31.54
CA THR A 742 -1.50 -22.06 -30.39
C THR A 742 -0.90 -21.45 -29.14
N VAL A 743 -1.65 -20.59 -28.46
CA VAL A 743 -1.26 -20.00 -27.18
C VAL A 743 -2.22 -20.44 -26.09
N LEU A 744 -1.69 -20.77 -24.92
CA LEU A 744 -2.44 -21.02 -23.70
C LEU A 744 -2.31 -19.80 -22.79
N VAL A 745 -3.43 -19.18 -22.45
CA VAL A 745 -3.47 -18.11 -21.45
C VAL A 745 -4.08 -18.64 -20.17
N ARG A 746 -3.27 -18.67 -19.10
CA ARG A 746 -3.74 -19.17 -17.81
C ARG A 746 -4.70 -18.19 -17.15
N GLY A 747 -5.80 -18.71 -16.63
CA GLY A 747 -6.82 -17.91 -15.95
C GLY A 747 -7.75 -17.11 -16.89
N GLY A 748 -7.64 -17.29 -18.21
CA GLY A 748 -8.52 -16.63 -19.19
C GLY A 748 -9.74 -17.46 -19.61
N GLY A 749 -9.94 -18.66 -19.04
CA GLY A 749 -11.08 -19.53 -19.35
C GLY A 749 -12.36 -19.17 -18.58
N GLY A 750 -13.37 -20.03 -18.70
CA GLY A 750 -14.59 -19.96 -17.87
C GLY A 750 -15.65 -19.03 -18.45
N PHE A 751 -15.70 -18.89 -19.78
CA PHE A 751 -16.69 -18.10 -20.51
C PHE A 751 -17.68 -18.94 -21.32
N GLY A 752 -17.63 -20.27 -21.22
CA GLY A 752 -18.63 -21.18 -21.79
C GLY A 752 -18.48 -21.38 -23.31
N GLY A 753 -17.26 -21.23 -23.83
CA GLY A 753 -16.94 -21.49 -25.23
C GLY A 753 -16.83 -22.98 -25.57
N ILE A 754 -16.41 -23.28 -26.80
CA ILE A 754 -16.13 -24.66 -27.20
C ILE A 754 -15.02 -25.26 -26.32
N SER A 755 -15.22 -26.51 -25.86
CA SER A 755 -14.36 -27.15 -24.86
C SER A 755 -13.26 -28.05 -25.46
N SER A 756 -13.38 -28.38 -26.74
CA SER A 756 -12.44 -29.22 -27.49
C SER A 756 -12.06 -28.60 -28.83
N PHE A 757 -10.89 -29.00 -29.35
CA PHE A 757 -10.51 -28.67 -30.72
C PHE A 757 -11.49 -29.31 -31.70
N LYS A 758 -11.73 -28.63 -32.81
CA LYS A 758 -12.26 -29.25 -34.02
C LYS A 758 -11.11 -29.14 -34.99
N THR A 759 -10.28 -30.17 -35.08
CA THR A 759 -9.15 -30.16 -36.00
C THR A 759 -9.68 -30.29 -37.42
N GLU A 760 -9.44 -29.29 -38.26
CA GLU A 760 -9.49 -29.43 -39.73
C GLU A 760 -8.08 -29.56 -40.34
N ALA A 761 -7.02 -29.36 -39.56
CA ALA A 761 -5.65 -29.72 -39.98
C ALA A 761 -5.38 -31.21 -39.68
N PRO A 762 -4.82 -31.98 -40.63
CA PRO A 762 -4.58 -33.41 -40.44
C PRO A 762 -3.60 -33.63 -39.27
N GLN A 763 -4.00 -34.44 -38.29
CA GLN A 763 -3.07 -35.01 -37.32
C GLN A 763 -1.98 -35.73 -38.11
N GLN A 764 -0.74 -35.25 -38.05
CA GLN A 764 0.36 -36.11 -38.47
C GLN A 764 0.42 -37.29 -37.50
N PRO A 765 0.43 -38.53 -38.00
CA PRO A 765 0.60 -39.69 -37.14
C PRO A 765 1.92 -39.55 -36.40
N GLU A 766 1.94 -39.95 -35.11
CA GLU A 766 3.16 -40.04 -34.32
C GLU A 766 4.23 -40.82 -35.10
N THR A 767 5.13 -40.09 -35.77
CA THR A 767 6.31 -40.70 -36.35
C THR A 767 7.32 -40.82 -35.21
N ASN A 768 7.42 -42.04 -34.67
CA ASN A 768 8.40 -42.46 -33.65
C ASN A 768 9.87 -42.09 -33.98
N HIS A 769 10.18 -41.55 -35.16
CA HIS A 769 11.52 -41.17 -35.58
C HIS A 769 12.04 -39.81 -35.06
N LEU A 770 11.18 -38.85 -34.71
CA LEU A 770 11.64 -37.55 -34.15
C LEU A 770 12.08 -37.66 -32.68
N ARG A 771 11.51 -38.62 -31.94
CA ARG A 771 11.95 -38.95 -30.56
C ARG A 771 13.38 -39.48 -30.54
N ASP A 772 13.77 -40.27 -31.53
CA ASP A 772 15.10 -40.87 -31.61
C ASP A 772 16.21 -39.86 -31.95
N HIS A 773 15.94 -38.87 -32.80
CA HIS A 773 16.92 -37.82 -33.14
C HIS A 773 17.16 -36.83 -31.98
N LEU A 774 16.11 -36.46 -31.25
CA LEU A 774 16.21 -35.61 -30.06
C LEU A 774 16.91 -36.34 -28.90
N ILE A 775 16.63 -37.64 -28.72
CA ILE A 775 17.37 -38.52 -27.80
C ILE A 775 18.84 -38.66 -28.23
N MET A 776 19.17 -38.66 -29.52
CA MET A 776 20.55 -38.74 -30.02
C MET A 776 21.34 -37.45 -29.73
N LEU A 777 20.74 -36.27 -29.91
CA LEU A 777 21.35 -34.97 -29.57
C LEU A 777 21.57 -34.82 -28.05
N LEU A 778 20.61 -35.24 -27.23
CA LEU A 778 20.73 -35.22 -25.76
C LEU A 778 21.73 -36.27 -25.23
N ARG A 779 21.84 -37.45 -25.88
CA ARG A 779 22.85 -38.47 -25.57
C ARG A 779 24.26 -38.05 -25.99
N ARG A 780 24.43 -37.29 -27.08
CA ARG A 780 25.74 -36.71 -27.48
C ARG A 780 26.23 -35.67 -26.46
N ARG A 781 25.34 -34.88 -25.87
CA ARG A 781 25.68 -33.92 -24.79
C ARG A 781 26.09 -34.66 -23.49
N ARG A 782 25.30 -35.66 -23.05
CA ARG A 782 25.63 -36.48 -21.85
C ARG A 782 26.91 -37.32 -21.98
N ARG A 783 27.27 -37.80 -23.18
CA ARG A 783 28.55 -38.54 -23.39
C ARG A 783 29.78 -37.65 -23.33
N ARG A 784 29.64 -36.34 -23.58
CA ARG A 784 30.75 -35.36 -23.49
C ARG A 784 31.08 -35.03 -22.04
N ASP A 785 30.08 -35.02 -21.16
CA ASP A 785 30.26 -34.75 -19.72
C ASP A 785 30.73 -35.99 -18.94
N LYS A 786 30.33 -37.21 -19.33
CA LYS A 786 30.79 -38.46 -18.68
C LYS A 786 32.24 -38.86 -19.00
N ARG A 787 32.89 -38.28 -20.02
CA ARG A 787 34.30 -38.52 -20.36
C ARG A 787 35.29 -37.56 -19.70
N ARG A 788 34.82 -36.62 -18.86
CA ARG A 788 35.68 -35.60 -18.20
C ARG A 788 35.78 -35.69 -16.68
N SER A 789 35.18 -36.67 -16.01
CA SER A 789 35.44 -36.90 -14.58
C SER A 789 35.41 -38.36 -14.12
N ILE A 790 35.71 -39.30 -15.03
CA ILE A 790 36.51 -40.46 -14.65
C ILE A 790 37.97 -39.98 -14.74
N ALA A 791 38.36 -39.19 -13.74
CA ALA A 791 39.70 -38.74 -13.39
C ALA A 791 39.61 -38.16 -11.97
#